data_AF-A0AAD9ZG75-F1
#
_entry.id   AF-A0AAD9ZG75-F1
#
_cell.length_a   1.000
_cell.length_b   1.000
_cell.length_c   1.000
_cell.angle_alpha   90.00
_cell.angle_beta   90.00
_cell.angle_gamma   90.00
#
_symmetry.space_group_name_H-M   'P 1'
#
loop_
_entity.id
_entity.type
_entity.pdbx_description
1 polymer ?
#
loop_
_entity_poly.entity_id
_entity_poly.type
_entity_poly.pdbx_seq_one_letter_code
_entity_poly.pdbx_strand_id
1 'polypeptide(L)'
;MATPEIKLPAGPSETLESDQTTIGPRGSNHSLQWPEKDVEKKTASAPLPLQGDEPIIYHYLTFETELPLPTSLGPCRDGTAAPEPPDLRNYVSPFTWSESRKTFMTWLSCAVTVVTAYTAGSYSPASQQMSEYWHVSQVATYVGITTFTTGFAIAPMVLAPFSELNGRKPVFIATGILFVICQLCCAVTRSFSGMLVARFFVGVGGSTFSTMVGGVVSDMYHAQGKRRTIRKEGLYVADNLVDRNTPMALFSGAALFGTGLGPLISGFISQYVSWRWVFYVQTIDCGLIILAVALFFKETRGSVLLSRRAGLINKWYEAREEAGLAGVDMPLEDSSKKHSQRIRWKVKSDEERESLAKMIGISVYRPFHLLLTEPVVFFFSLWIAFSWAVLYLTFSAIPLGFTKYHDFNTEQNGGVFTAMCVGALISTVLSIYQEKLARHYGKISSTPEGRLYFACIESALLPIGLFWFGWTSFASIHWIVPTLAVGCATMGIFSVYLAVFNYLADTYHRYASSALAAQSFCRNILGGIFPLVTDAMFTKMTFAGAASFLGGVGVVLTIVPWVLVFYGPMIRARSRFASSSTMSDLFVNLEAPNGREYKQPIGLFINNEFVKSSSGEKITSINPTDETEIASVYSASAQDVDTAVAAARKAFKAPSWRDLPSTDRGNLMLELASLVEKHAETLATIETWDNGKPYSVALNEDVAEVAGTLRYYGGYADKIHGQVINTSPAKFAYTLREPLGVCGQIIPWNYPLAMAAWKLGPALACGNTVVIKAAEQTPLSILYFAQLIKESGFPPGVVNILNGVGKEAGAAIASHLDVDKIAFTGSTATGRQIMKMASINMKNITLETGGKSPLLVFADADLDQAVKWSHAGIMSNMGQICTATSRVLVEESVYDKFVELFKEQVKAVSKVGDPFSDDTFQGPQVTKTQYDRVLSYIESGKSEGATLATGGEAYKDVNGKGFFITPTVFTNVKDTMKIYREEVFGPFVVISSFKTEEEAIERANDTTYGLGSAVFTENLTKAHRVARAIEAGMVWINSSNDSDYRIPFGGVKQSGIGRELGEAGLAAYTNAKAVHVNMGTRL
;
A
#
# COMPACT_ATOMS: atom_id res chain seq x y z
N MET A 1 10.79 -74.60 27.23
CA MET A 1 12.25 -74.79 27.38
C MET A 1 12.91 -73.70 26.55
N ALA A 2 13.27 -72.60 27.20
CA ALA A 2 14.56 -72.40 27.87
C ALA A 2 15.61 -71.93 26.85
N THR A 3 16.11 -70.72 27.12
CA THR A 3 17.34 -70.11 26.58
C THR A 3 18.52 -71.08 26.59
N PRO A 4 19.59 -70.79 25.84
CA PRO A 4 20.78 -70.34 26.58
C PRO A 4 21.69 -69.32 25.87
N GLU A 5 22.35 -68.54 26.72
CA GLU A 5 23.59 -67.77 26.54
C GLU A 5 24.83 -68.70 26.38
N ILE A 6 25.99 -68.15 25.95
CA ILE A 6 27.27 -68.05 26.72
C ILE A 6 28.57 -67.84 25.85
N LYS A 7 29.29 -66.75 26.18
CA LYS A 7 30.76 -66.43 26.33
C LYS A 7 31.85 -66.52 25.21
N LEU A 8 32.45 -65.35 24.91
CA LEU A 8 33.85 -64.80 25.12
C LEU A 8 35.11 -65.66 24.80
N PRO A 9 36.30 -65.11 24.34
CA PRO A 9 37.17 -64.16 25.11
C PRO A 9 38.18 -63.17 24.38
N ALA A 10 38.73 -62.22 25.18
CA ALA A 10 40.05 -61.45 25.24
C ALA A 10 40.86 -61.07 23.97
N GLY A 11 41.49 -59.89 23.74
CA GLY A 11 42.26 -58.86 24.50
C GLY A 11 43.67 -58.69 23.83
N PRO A 12 44.37 -57.52 23.67
CA PRO A 12 44.79 -56.58 24.76
C PRO A 12 44.99 -55.05 24.44
N SER A 13 45.22 -54.28 25.53
CA SER A 13 46.00 -53.03 25.79
C SER A 13 45.62 -51.60 25.29
N GLU A 14 45.06 -50.81 26.24
CA GLU A 14 45.44 -49.46 26.76
C GLU A 14 45.71 -48.23 25.83
N THR A 15 44.84 -47.20 25.86
CA THR A 15 44.97 -45.95 26.69
C THR A 15 43.93 -44.85 26.31
N LEU A 16 43.30 -44.29 27.36
CA LEU A 16 42.79 -42.92 27.59
C LEU A 16 41.64 -42.32 26.74
N GLU A 17 40.45 -42.39 27.36
CA GLU A 17 39.38 -41.38 27.52
C GLU A 17 39.02 -40.43 26.35
N SER A 18 37.90 -40.74 25.70
CA SER A 18 37.00 -39.74 25.09
C SER A 18 35.55 -40.16 25.31
N ASP A 19 34.80 -39.35 26.04
CA ASP A 19 33.43 -39.65 26.46
C ASP A 19 32.40 -39.22 25.41
N GLN A 20 31.35 -40.01 25.33
CA GLN A 20 30.46 -40.15 24.18
C GLN A 20 29.54 -38.94 23.93
N THR A 21 29.38 -38.60 22.65
CA THR A 21 28.38 -37.68 22.10
C THR A 21 27.07 -38.43 21.83
N THR A 22 26.01 -38.12 22.58
CA THR A 22 24.63 -38.48 22.22
C THR A 22 23.96 -37.34 21.44
N ILE A 23 23.47 -37.68 20.26
CA ILE A 23 22.81 -36.83 19.28
C ILE A 23 21.34 -36.61 19.70
N GLY A 24 20.90 -35.34 19.72
CA GLY A 24 19.50 -34.92 19.82
C GLY A 24 19.29 -33.59 19.05
N PRO A 25 18.15 -33.36 18.37
CA PRO A 25 18.05 -32.39 17.28
C PRO A 25 17.97 -30.95 17.78
N ARG A 26 18.96 -30.12 17.43
CA ARG A 26 18.94 -28.66 17.59
C ARG A 26 18.14 -28.02 16.46
N GLY A 27 16.93 -27.54 16.76
CA GLY A 27 16.25 -26.51 15.99
C GLY A 27 16.66 -25.13 16.49
N SER A 28 17.21 -24.29 15.61
CA SER A 28 17.77 -22.97 15.91
C SER A 28 16.70 -21.89 16.06
N ASN A 29 16.29 -21.61 17.31
CA ASN A 29 15.57 -20.39 17.69
C ASN A 29 16.59 -19.30 18.09
N HIS A 30 17.26 -18.66 17.12
CA HIS A 30 18.11 -17.50 17.39
C HIS A 30 17.37 -16.20 17.01
N SER A 31 16.59 -15.66 17.95
CA SER A 31 16.21 -14.23 17.98
C SER A 31 15.67 -13.78 19.36
N LEU A 32 15.95 -14.51 20.44
CA LEU A 32 15.11 -14.46 21.66
C LEU A 32 15.81 -14.13 22.98
N GLN A 33 17.08 -13.75 22.99
CA GLN A 33 17.80 -13.43 24.21
C GLN A 33 18.60 -12.14 24.05
N TRP A 34 18.76 -11.42 25.17
CA TRP A 34 19.93 -10.55 25.39
C TRP A 34 21.17 -11.29 24.86
N PRO A 35 22.05 -10.66 24.07
CA PRO A 35 23.15 -11.35 23.39
C PRO A 35 23.90 -12.34 24.31
N GLU A 36 23.61 -13.64 24.18
CA GLU A 36 24.32 -14.72 24.89
C GLU A 36 25.56 -15.07 24.07
N LYS A 37 26.57 -14.20 24.16
CA LYS A 37 28.00 -14.46 23.96
C LYS A 37 28.73 -13.13 24.16
N ASP A 38 29.83 -13.19 24.91
CA ASP A 38 30.72 -12.08 25.33
C ASP A 38 30.47 -11.50 26.75
N VAL A 39 29.99 -12.30 27.71
CA VAL A 39 30.05 -11.93 29.15
C VAL A 39 31.46 -12.10 29.73
N GLU A 40 32.40 -12.71 29.00
CA GLU A 40 33.81 -12.77 29.41
C GLU A 40 34.72 -12.10 28.37
N LYS A 41 35.51 -11.15 28.87
CA LYS A 41 36.55 -10.34 28.20
C LYS A 41 36.06 -9.11 27.43
N LYS A 42 35.96 -7.99 28.15
CA LYS A 42 36.47 -6.68 27.71
C LYS A 42 36.73 -5.76 28.90
N THR A 43 37.91 -5.88 29.48
CA THR A 43 38.57 -4.80 30.23
C THR A 43 39.33 -3.93 29.23
N ALA A 44 38.65 -2.95 28.61
CA ALA A 44 39.33 -1.87 27.88
C ALA A 44 38.38 -0.67 27.70
N SER A 45 38.76 0.46 28.32
CA SER A 45 38.22 1.83 28.18
C SER A 45 36.69 1.99 28.22
N ALA A 46 36.12 2.05 29.43
CA ALA A 46 34.74 2.52 29.61
C ALA A 46 34.66 4.05 29.43
N PRO A 47 33.71 4.57 28.63
CA PRO A 47 33.32 5.98 28.68
C PRO A 47 32.82 6.35 30.08
N LEU A 48 33.02 7.61 30.48
CA LEU A 48 32.53 8.14 31.77
C LEU A 48 31.02 7.85 31.94
N PRO A 49 30.56 7.46 33.15
CA PRO A 49 29.16 7.17 33.39
C PRO A 49 28.31 8.43 33.19
N LEU A 50 27.24 8.31 32.40
CA LEU A 50 26.25 9.38 32.21
C LEU A 50 25.69 9.82 33.58
N GLN A 51 25.54 11.13 33.78
CA GLN A 51 24.96 11.68 35.00
C GLN A 51 23.42 11.68 34.92
N GLY A 52 22.73 11.57 36.06
CA GLY A 52 21.27 11.42 36.14
C GLY A 52 20.42 12.57 35.57
N ASP A 53 21.05 13.67 35.14
CA ASP A 53 20.38 14.88 34.65
C ASP A 53 20.27 14.94 33.11
N GLU A 54 20.79 13.97 32.37
CA GLU A 54 20.67 13.92 30.90
C GLU A 54 19.25 13.57 30.42
N PRO A 55 18.79 14.13 29.29
CA PRO A 55 17.43 13.94 28.80
C PRO A 55 17.15 12.49 28.37
N ILE A 56 15.96 12.00 28.70
CA ILE A 56 15.48 10.68 28.29
C ILE A 56 15.02 10.73 26.82
N ILE A 57 15.61 9.90 25.98
CA ILE A 57 15.27 9.76 24.56
C ILE A 57 14.30 8.58 24.39
N TYR A 58 13.21 8.80 23.67
CA TYR A 58 12.20 7.77 23.45
C TYR A 58 12.35 7.12 22.06
N HIS A 59 12.48 5.79 22.03
CA HIS A 59 12.56 5.01 20.79
C HIS A 59 11.34 4.11 20.62
N TYR A 60 10.98 3.79 19.37
CA TYR A 60 9.86 2.89 19.09
C TYR A 60 10.29 1.42 19.14
N LEU A 61 9.61 0.64 19.98
CA LEU A 61 9.82 -0.80 20.11
C LEU A 61 8.91 -1.56 19.14
N THR A 62 9.49 -2.48 18.37
CA THR A 62 8.78 -3.51 17.61
C THR A 62 9.17 -4.91 18.11
N PHE A 63 8.48 -5.96 17.65
CA PHE A 63 8.87 -7.33 18.00
C PHE A 63 10.24 -7.74 17.41
N GLU A 64 10.67 -7.05 16.35
CA GLU A 64 11.89 -7.30 15.58
C GLU A 64 13.07 -6.43 16.05
N THR A 65 12.81 -5.40 16.86
CA THR A 65 13.84 -4.52 17.41
C THR A 65 14.78 -5.31 18.33
N GLU A 66 16.07 -5.35 17.98
CA GLU A 66 17.12 -5.90 18.83
C GLU A 66 17.33 -4.99 20.06
N LEU A 67 17.42 -5.59 21.24
CA LEU A 67 17.59 -4.83 22.47
C LEU A 67 19.08 -4.49 22.68
N PRO A 68 19.44 -3.21 22.78
CA PRO A 68 20.81 -2.76 22.99
C PRO A 68 21.33 -3.17 24.37
N LEU A 69 22.65 -3.39 24.47
CA LEU A 69 23.33 -3.76 25.71
C LEU A 69 23.57 -2.53 26.61
N PRO A 70 23.50 -2.67 27.95
CA PRO A 70 23.88 -1.60 28.87
C PRO A 70 25.36 -1.24 28.79
N THR A 71 25.69 0.04 28.99
CA THR A 71 27.06 0.57 28.90
C THR A 71 28.00 0.07 30.02
N SER A 72 27.45 -0.33 31.17
CA SER A 72 28.22 -0.87 32.30
C SER A 72 27.61 -2.18 32.84
N LEU A 73 28.44 -3.22 32.89
CA LEU A 73 28.12 -4.53 33.49
C LEU A 73 28.69 -4.70 34.91
N GLY A 74 29.34 -3.67 35.46
CA GLY A 74 29.98 -3.69 36.78
C GLY A 74 29.00 -3.55 37.95
N PRO A 75 29.46 -3.81 39.20
CA PRO A 75 28.64 -3.67 40.40
C PRO A 75 28.17 -2.22 40.60
N CYS A 76 27.03 -2.05 41.26
CA CYS A 76 26.44 -0.74 41.58
C CYS A 76 27.41 0.09 42.45
N ARG A 77 27.21 1.42 42.52
CA ARG A 77 28.04 2.35 43.32
C ARG A 77 28.19 1.94 44.80
N ASP A 78 27.27 1.12 45.31
CA ASP A 78 27.19 0.69 46.71
C ASP A 78 27.66 -0.77 46.92
N GLY A 79 28.20 -1.44 45.90
CA GLY A 79 28.66 -2.83 45.97
C GLY A 79 27.54 -3.89 45.87
N THR A 80 26.30 -3.47 45.61
CA THR A 80 25.16 -4.37 45.35
C THR A 80 25.17 -4.89 43.90
N ALA A 81 24.61 -6.09 43.69
CA ALA A 81 24.52 -6.70 42.36
C ALA A 81 23.57 -5.89 41.46
N ALA A 82 23.94 -5.74 40.18
CA ALA A 82 23.12 -5.01 39.20
C ALA A 82 21.75 -5.71 39.00
N PRO A 83 20.66 -4.95 38.79
CA PRO A 83 19.33 -5.53 38.54
C PRO A 83 19.35 -6.49 37.34
N GLU A 84 18.92 -7.72 37.55
CA GLU A 84 18.87 -8.75 36.50
C GLU A 84 17.93 -8.35 35.36
N PRO A 85 18.29 -8.65 34.09
CA PRO A 85 17.43 -8.36 32.95
C PRO A 85 16.09 -9.11 33.04
N PRO A 86 14.97 -8.48 32.65
CA PRO A 86 13.66 -9.11 32.73
C PRO A 86 13.54 -10.27 31.74
N ASP A 87 12.88 -11.35 32.16
CA ASP A 87 12.56 -12.48 31.27
C ASP A 87 11.47 -12.09 30.26
N LEU A 88 11.85 -11.99 28.99
CA LEU A 88 10.96 -11.58 27.90
C LEU A 88 10.31 -12.74 27.14
N ARG A 89 10.60 -14.00 27.49
CA ARG A 89 10.11 -15.21 26.77
C ARG A 89 8.57 -15.29 26.72
N ASN A 90 7.90 -14.68 27.68
CA ASN A 90 6.43 -14.65 27.75
C ASN A 90 5.78 -13.55 26.90
N TYR A 91 6.55 -12.62 26.33
CA TYR A 91 6.06 -11.43 25.61
C TYR A 91 6.47 -11.42 24.13
N VAL A 92 6.57 -12.61 23.54
CA VAL A 92 6.93 -12.82 22.14
C VAL A 92 5.69 -12.73 21.25
N SER A 93 5.92 -12.42 19.97
CA SER A 93 4.85 -12.39 18.96
C SER A 93 4.11 -13.73 18.93
N PRO A 94 2.77 -13.74 19.00
CA PRO A 94 1.99 -14.98 18.92
C PRO A 94 2.13 -15.71 17.57
N PHE A 95 2.51 -15.00 16.51
CA PHE A 95 2.83 -15.60 15.21
C PHE A 95 4.06 -16.52 15.27
N THR A 96 4.99 -16.28 16.20
CA THR A 96 6.21 -17.07 16.37
C THR A 96 6.11 -18.17 17.43
N TRP A 97 4.91 -18.39 18.02
CA TRP A 97 4.69 -19.50 18.93
C TRP A 97 4.87 -20.86 18.25
N SER A 98 5.28 -21.87 19.02
CA SER A 98 5.35 -23.25 18.52
C SER A 98 3.97 -23.74 18.06
N GLU A 99 3.95 -24.60 17.05
CA GLU A 99 2.71 -25.16 16.50
C GLU A 99 1.89 -25.93 17.56
N SER A 100 2.56 -26.61 18.50
CA SER A 100 1.90 -27.26 19.64
C SER A 100 1.13 -26.26 20.52
N ARG A 101 1.72 -25.10 20.78
CA ARG A 101 1.10 -24.03 21.58
C ARG A 101 -0.07 -23.39 20.84
N LYS A 102 0.09 -23.07 19.55
CA LYS A 102 -0.99 -22.51 18.72
C LYS A 102 -2.16 -23.49 18.60
N THR A 103 -1.88 -24.77 18.38
CA THR A 103 -2.88 -25.84 18.30
C THR A 103 -3.65 -25.98 19.61
N PHE A 104 -2.96 -26.02 20.75
CA PHE A 104 -3.60 -26.10 22.05
C PHE A 104 -4.51 -24.90 22.35
N MET A 105 -4.06 -23.67 22.06
CA MET A 105 -4.90 -22.46 22.21
C MET A 105 -6.14 -22.49 21.30
N THR A 106 -5.99 -23.02 20.08
CA THR A 106 -7.10 -23.19 19.13
C THR A 106 -8.13 -24.18 19.67
N TRP A 107 -7.70 -25.33 20.18
CA TRP A 107 -8.57 -26.34 20.79
C TRP A 107 -9.30 -25.82 22.02
N LEU A 108 -8.61 -25.13 22.93
CA LEU A 108 -9.22 -24.52 24.11
C LEU A 108 -10.29 -23.49 23.70
N SER A 109 -10.01 -22.68 22.68
CA SER A 109 -10.98 -21.70 22.15
C SER A 109 -12.20 -22.37 21.52
N CYS A 110 -11.99 -23.48 20.78
CA CYS A 110 -13.08 -24.28 20.22
C CYS A 110 -13.93 -24.93 21.32
N ALA A 111 -13.31 -25.47 22.37
CA ALA A 111 -14.02 -26.10 23.48
C ALA A 111 -14.97 -25.12 24.19
N VAL A 112 -14.51 -23.89 24.46
CA VAL A 112 -15.37 -22.85 25.06
C VAL A 112 -16.49 -22.42 24.09
N THR A 113 -16.21 -22.42 22.79
CA THR A 113 -17.23 -22.16 21.75
C THR A 113 -18.32 -23.24 21.75
N VAL A 114 -17.94 -24.52 21.87
CA VAL A 114 -18.89 -25.65 21.97
C VAL A 114 -19.80 -25.45 23.18
N VAL A 115 -19.24 -25.18 24.36
CA VAL A 115 -20.01 -24.99 25.60
C VAL A 115 -20.97 -23.80 25.46
N THR A 116 -20.52 -22.71 24.86
CA THR A 116 -21.37 -21.53 24.62
C THR A 116 -22.54 -21.86 23.69
N ALA A 117 -22.27 -22.50 22.55
CA ALA A 117 -23.31 -22.90 21.61
C ALA A 117 -24.28 -23.95 22.20
N TYR A 118 -23.75 -24.86 23.03
CA TYR A 118 -24.52 -25.82 23.81
C TYR A 118 -25.56 -25.14 24.70
N THR A 119 -25.20 -24.05 25.40
CA THR A 119 -26.18 -23.29 26.22
C THR A 119 -27.27 -22.60 25.41
N ALA A 120 -26.99 -22.27 24.14
CA ALA A 120 -27.98 -21.63 23.27
C ALA A 120 -29.10 -22.61 22.90
N GLY A 121 -28.74 -23.83 22.49
CA GLY A 121 -29.70 -24.86 22.07
C GLY A 121 -30.39 -25.59 23.22
N SER A 122 -29.76 -25.65 24.40
CA SER A 122 -30.29 -26.40 25.54
C SER A 122 -31.58 -25.83 26.16
N TYR A 123 -31.96 -24.61 25.79
CA TYR A 123 -33.16 -23.96 26.35
C TYR A 123 -34.47 -24.59 25.82
N SER A 124 -34.48 -25.09 24.58
CA SER A 124 -35.72 -25.50 23.91
C SER A 124 -36.38 -26.74 24.51
N PRO A 125 -35.68 -27.85 24.80
CA PRO A 125 -36.36 -29.06 25.31
C PRO A 125 -37.03 -28.88 26.69
N ALA A 126 -36.51 -27.94 27.50
CA ALA A 126 -37.10 -27.56 28.78
C ALA A 126 -38.30 -26.61 28.67
N SER A 127 -38.61 -26.09 27.48
CA SER A 127 -39.58 -25.00 27.29
C SER A 127 -41.00 -25.37 27.72
N GLN A 128 -41.44 -26.61 27.47
CA GLN A 128 -42.76 -27.07 27.89
C GLN A 128 -42.92 -27.08 29.42
N GLN A 129 -41.96 -27.66 30.14
CA GLN A 129 -41.97 -27.67 31.61
C GLN A 129 -41.88 -26.27 32.21
N MET A 130 -41.12 -25.37 31.59
CA MET A 130 -41.01 -23.97 32.00
C MET A 130 -42.31 -23.20 31.76
N SER A 131 -42.97 -23.43 30.62
CA SER A 131 -44.27 -22.86 30.26
C SER A 131 -45.34 -23.25 31.28
N GLU A 132 -45.38 -24.54 31.65
CA GLU A 132 -46.29 -25.08 32.67
C GLU A 132 -46.00 -24.50 34.06
N TYR A 133 -44.73 -24.44 34.48
CA TYR A 133 -44.34 -23.96 35.80
C TYR A 133 -44.67 -22.47 36.04
N TRP A 134 -44.52 -21.62 35.02
CA TRP A 134 -44.78 -20.18 35.13
C TRP A 134 -46.16 -19.76 34.60
N HIS A 135 -46.98 -20.70 34.12
CA HIS A 135 -48.28 -20.44 33.50
C HIS A 135 -48.22 -19.40 32.36
N VAL A 136 -47.20 -19.50 31.52
CA VAL A 136 -47.00 -18.64 30.34
C VAL A 136 -47.10 -19.47 29.06
N SER A 137 -47.41 -18.86 27.92
CA SER A 137 -47.43 -19.59 26.64
C SER A 137 -46.04 -20.08 26.22
N GLN A 138 -45.96 -21.14 25.42
CA GLN A 138 -44.66 -21.59 24.87
C GLN A 138 -43.95 -20.50 24.07
N VAL A 139 -44.70 -19.68 23.32
CA VAL A 139 -44.16 -18.52 22.60
C VAL A 139 -43.51 -17.53 23.57
N ALA A 140 -44.14 -17.27 24.72
CA ALA A 140 -43.55 -16.45 25.77
C ALA A 140 -42.27 -17.10 26.32
N THR A 141 -42.25 -18.41 26.56
CA THR A 141 -41.03 -19.11 27.00
C THR A 141 -39.90 -18.96 25.98
N TYR A 142 -40.17 -19.05 24.66
CA TYR A 142 -39.16 -18.86 23.62
C TYR A 142 -38.57 -17.44 23.56
N VAL A 143 -39.20 -16.44 24.18
CA VAL A 143 -38.58 -15.11 24.39
C VAL A 143 -37.27 -15.23 25.17
N GLY A 144 -37.09 -16.28 25.98
CA GLY A 144 -35.80 -16.58 26.63
C GLY A 144 -34.65 -16.94 25.68
N ILE A 145 -34.95 -17.39 24.45
CA ILE A 145 -33.97 -17.53 23.36
C ILE A 145 -33.70 -16.16 22.73
N THR A 146 -34.74 -15.34 22.54
CA THR A 146 -34.64 -13.97 22.02
C THR A 146 -33.81 -13.06 22.94
N THR A 147 -34.01 -13.11 24.26
CA THR A 147 -33.23 -12.27 25.19
C THR A 147 -31.77 -12.69 25.23
N PHE A 148 -31.48 -14.00 25.22
CA PHE A 148 -30.12 -14.52 25.11
C PHE A 148 -29.44 -14.04 23.82
N THR A 149 -30.07 -14.23 22.68
CA THR A 149 -29.51 -13.82 21.37
C THR A 149 -29.38 -12.30 21.25
N THR A 150 -30.26 -11.51 21.88
CA THR A 150 -30.15 -10.04 21.93
C THR A 150 -28.92 -9.60 22.74
N GLY A 151 -28.69 -10.19 23.92
CA GLY A 151 -27.46 -9.97 24.68
C GLY A 151 -26.22 -10.39 23.88
N PHE A 152 -26.33 -11.49 23.14
CA PHE A 152 -25.29 -12.02 22.26
C PHE A 152 -24.98 -11.12 21.06
N ALA A 153 -25.98 -10.39 20.57
CA ALA A 153 -25.86 -9.48 19.42
C ALA A 153 -25.18 -8.15 19.78
N ILE A 154 -25.51 -7.59 20.95
CA ILE A 154 -25.10 -6.24 21.35
C ILE A 154 -23.72 -6.22 22.02
N ALA A 155 -23.46 -7.18 22.91
CA ALA A 155 -22.25 -7.18 23.74
C ALA A 155 -20.93 -7.14 22.94
N PRO A 156 -20.77 -7.84 21.80
CA PRO A 156 -19.54 -7.80 21.00
C PRO A 156 -19.16 -6.39 20.51
N MET A 157 -20.13 -5.50 20.27
CA MET A 157 -19.86 -4.14 19.81
C MET A 157 -19.07 -3.30 20.82
N VAL A 158 -19.26 -3.60 22.11
CA VAL A 158 -18.59 -2.91 23.22
C VAL A 158 -17.36 -3.70 23.65
N LEU A 159 -17.48 -5.03 23.75
CA LEU A 159 -16.41 -5.88 24.26
C LEU A 159 -15.21 -5.98 23.30
N ALA A 160 -15.44 -5.94 21.98
CA ALA A 160 -14.37 -5.99 20.97
C ALA A 160 -13.30 -4.89 21.19
N PRO A 161 -13.64 -3.60 21.26
CA PRO A 161 -12.70 -2.52 21.60
C PRO A 161 -11.98 -2.71 22.92
N PHE A 162 -12.72 -3.11 23.97
CA PHE A 162 -12.10 -3.38 25.28
C PHE A 162 -11.03 -4.47 25.18
N SER A 163 -11.25 -5.51 24.37
CA SER A 163 -10.27 -6.58 24.18
C SER A 163 -9.08 -6.15 23.31
N GLU A 164 -9.25 -5.20 22.40
CA GLU A 164 -8.16 -4.66 21.59
C GLU A 164 -7.21 -3.79 22.43
N LEU A 165 -7.74 -3.15 23.47
CA LEU A 165 -6.99 -2.28 24.40
C LEU A 165 -6.34 -3.04 25.55
N ASN A 166 -7.12 -3.89 26.23
CA ASN A 166 -6.72 -4.54 27.47
C ASN A 166 -6.18 -5.96 27.26
N GLY A 167 -6.34 -6.49 26.04
CA GLY A 167 -5.98 -7.85 25.67
C GLY A 167 -7.19 -8.79 25.68
N ARG A 168 -7.04 -9.95 25.03
CA ARG A 168 -8.10 -10.97 24.90
C ARG A 168 -8.34 -11.67 26.23
N LYS A 169 -7.28 -11.99 26.99
CA LYS A 169 -7.39 -12.82 28.20
C LYS A 169 -8.28 -12.20 29.30
N PRO A 170 -8.12 -10.92 29.69
CA PRO A 170 -8.94 -10.32 30.76
C PRO A 170 -10.42 -10.30 30.42
N VAL A 171 -10.75 -10.02 29.15
CA VAL A 171 -12.14 -10.00 28.67
C VAL A 171 -12.76 -11.40 28.70
N PHE A 172 -12.03 -12.43 28.29
CA PHE A 172 -12.49 -13.83 28.36
C PHE A 172 -12.80 -14.27 29.79
N ILE A 173 -11.96 -13.92 30.76
CA ILE A 173 -12.18 -14.28 32.16
C ILE A 173 -13.38 -13.53 32.74
N ALA A 174 -13.43 -12.19 32.58
CA ALA A 174 -14.50 -11.37 33.14
C ALA A 174 -15.89 -11.77 32.59
N THR A 175 -15.98 -11.98 31.28
CA THR A 175 -17.24 -12.40 30.63
C THR A 175 -17.58 -13.86 30.90
N GLY A 176 -16.58 -14.73 31.11
CA GLY A 176 -16.77 -16.11 31.56
C GLY A 176 -17.34 -16.21 32.98
N ILE A 177 -16.86 -15.38 33.91
CA ILE A 177 -17.42 -15.31 35.26
C ILE A 177 -18.88 -14.85 35.21
N LEU A 178 -19.18 -13.81 34.42
CA LEU A 178 -20.54 -13.34 34.20
C LEU A 178 -21.42 -14.46 33.61
N PHE A 179 -20.90 -15.19 32.63
CA PHE A 179 -21.59 -16.31 31.99
C PHE A 179 -21.99 -17.39 33.00
N VAL A 180 -21.07 -17.85 33.84
CA VAL A 180 -21.33 -18.88 34.86
C VAL A 180 -22.32 -18.40 35.92
N ILE A 181 -22.16 -17.16 36.42
CA ILE A 181 -23.05 -16.60 37.45
C ILE A 181 -24.47 -16.48 36.91
N CYS A 182 -24.65 -15.90 35.72
CA CYS A 182 -25.98 -15.73 35.14
C CYS A 182 -26.62 -17.06 34.74
N GLN A 183 -25.80 -18.07 34.39
CA GLN A 183 -26.28 -19.43 34.14
C GLN A 183 -26.83 -20.07 35.41
N LEU A 184 -26.13 -19.90 36.55
CA LEU A 184 -26.63 -20.32 37.85
C LEU A 184 -27.93 -19.59 38.22
N CYS A 185 -28.01 -18.28 37.95
CA CYS A 185 -29.25 -17.52 38.13
C CYS A 185 -30.42 -18.10 37.32
N CYS A 186 -30.20 -18.56 36.08
CA CYS A 186 -31.22 -19.25 35.29
C CYS A 186 -31.69 -20.55 35.96
N ALA A 187 -30.79 -21.29 36.62
CA ALA A 187 -31.15 -22.54 37.32
C ALA A 187 -32.01 -22.29 38.57
N VAL A 188 -31.70 -21.23 39.34
CA VAL A 188 -32.34 -20.98 40.64
C VAL A 188 -33.51 -20.00 40.59
N THR A 189 -33.70 -19.27 39.48
CA THR A 189 -34.77 -18.28 39.38
C THR A 189 -36.14 -18.92 39.59
N ARG A 190 -37.00 -18.18 40.30
CA ARG A 190 -38.42 -18.54 40.53
C ARG A 190 -39.37 -17.69 39.71
N SER A 191 -38.90 -16.59 39.14
CA SER A 191 -39.69 -15.69 38.30
C SER A 191 -39.31 -15.85 36.82
N PHE A 192 -40.33 -15.82 35.96
CA PHE A 192 -40.16 -15.77 34.51
C PHE A 192 -39.41 -14.49 34.06
N SER A 193 -39.70 -13.32 34.66
CA SER A 193 -38.95 -12.09 34.37
C SER A 193 -37.48 -12.21 34.77
N GLY A 194 -37.20 -12.87 35.89
CA GLY A 194 -35.84 -13.20 36.32
C GLY A 194 -35.11 -14.12 35.33
N MET A 195 -35.82 -15.10 34.74
CA MET A 195 -35.29 -15.94 33.67
C MET A 195 -34.91 -15.11 32.43
N LEU A 196 -35.78 -14.20 31.98
CA LEU A 196 -35.52 -13.35 30.82
C LEU A 196 -34.29 -12.44 31.00
N VAL A 197 -34.16 -11.81 32.17
CA VAL A 197 -33.01 -10.94 32.50
C VAL A 197 -31.73 -11.76 32.62
N ALA A 198 -31.76 -12.89 33.33
CA ALA A 198 -30.60 -13.76 33.46
C ALA A 198 -30.15 -14.26 32.08
N ARG A 199 -31.08 -14.68 31.21
CA ARG A 199 -30.78 -15.11 29.84
C ARG A 199 -30.12 -14.03 29.00
N PHE A 200 -30.53 -12.76 29.13
CA PHE A 200 -29.85 -11.65 28.46
C PHE A 200 -28.37 -11.59 28.85
N PHE A 201 -28.06 -11.62 30.14
CA PHE A 201 -26.67 -11.56 30.62
C PHE A 201 -25.87 -12.86 30.37
N VAL A 202 -26.53 -14.02 30.32
CA VAL A 202 -25.93 -15.26 29.79
C VAL A 202 -25.52 -15.05 28.33
N GLY A 203 -26.36 -14.39 27.52
CA GLY A 203 -26.03 -13.99 26.16
C GLY A 203 -24.83 -13.05 26.08
N VAL A 204 -24.80 -12.02 26.93
CA VAL A 204 -23.66 -11.08 27.04
C VAL A 204 -22.36 -11.82 27.37
N GLY A 205 -22.37 -12.65 28.41
CA GLY A 205 -21.20 -13.41 28.87
C GLY A 205 -20.71 -14.45 27.85
N GLY A 206 -21.64 -15.15 27.20
CA GLY A 206 -21.32 -16.15 26.17
C GLY A 206 -20.80 -15.55 24.86
N SER A 207 -21.22 -14.33 24.52
CA SER A 207 -20.91 -13.70 23.22
C SER A 207 -19.42 -13.63 22.90
N THR A 208 -18.58 -13.39 23.91
CA THR A 208 -17.11 -13.32 23.78
C THR A 208 -16.54 -14.58 23.15
N PHE A 209 -17.03 -15.75 23.56
CA PHE A 209 -16.46 -17.03 23.17
C PHE A 209 -16.86 -17.47 21.76
N SER A 210 -17.88 -16.85 21.16
CA SER A 210 -18.21 -17.06 19.75
C SER A 210 -17.72 -15.93 18.85
N THR A 211 -17.60 -14.69 19.33
CA THR A 211 -17.31 -13.55 18.46
C THR A 211 -15.83 -13.18 18.43
N MET A 212 -15.11 -13.42 19.53
CA MET A 212 -13.72 -13.00 19.68
C MET A 212 -12.71 -14.10 19.33
N VAL A 213 -13.15 -15.37 19.29
CA VAL A 213 -12.27 -16.51 18.97
C VAL A 213 -11.68 -16.41 17.57
N GLY A 214 -12.43 -15.95 16.57
CA GLY A 214 -11.86 -15.70 15.25
C GLY A 214 -10.80 -14.58 15.24
N GLY A 215 -10.92 -13.60 16.15
CA GLY A 215 -9.86 -12.61 16.42
C GLY A 215 -8.62 -13.23 17.07
N VAL A 216 -8.82 -14.12 18.04
CA VAL A 216 -7.75 -14.90 18.68
C VAL A 216 -6.99 -15.76 17.66
N VAL A 217 -7.71 -16.42 16.75
CA VAL A 217 -7.12 -17.20 15.63
C VAL A 217 -6.33 -16.28 14.69
N SER A 218 -6.87 -15.10 14.35
CA SER A 218 -6.19 -14.13 13.48
C SER A 218 -4.96 -13.48 14.14
N ASP A 219 -4.94 -13.40 15.47
CA ASP A 219 -3.79 -12.92 16.23
C ASP A 219 -2.63 -13.96 16.25
N MET A 220 -2.89 -15.24 15.93
CA MET A 220 -1.89 -16.34 15.95
C MET A 220 -1.49 -16.87 14.55
N TYR A 221 -2.36 -16.79 13.55
CA TYR A 221 -2.15 -17.36 12.21
C TYR A 221 -2.30 -16.30 11.10
N HIS A 222 -1.40 -16.33 10.11
CA HIS A 222 -1.47 -15.44 8.96
C HIS A 222 -2.58 -15.85 7.98
N ALA A 223 -3.17 -14.88 7.28
CA ALA A 223 -4.26 -15.08 6.32
C ALA A 223 -3.90 -15.97 5.11
N GLN A 224 -2.62 -16.08 4.78
CA GLN A 224 -2.07 -17.05 3.83
C GLN A 224 -0.73 -17.54 4.36
N GLY A 225 -0.45 -18.83 4.25
CA GLY A 225 0.89 -19.37 4.47
C GLY A 225 1.86 -18.82 3.43
N LYS A 226 2.58 -17.74 3.74
CA LYS A 226 3.71 -17.30 2.91
C LYS A 226 4.75 -18.40 2.91
N ARG A 227 5.04 -18.98 1.75
CA ARG A 227 6.25 -19.78 1.52
C ARG A 227 7.44 -18.81 1.57
N ARG A 228 7.98 -18.55 2.77
CA ARG A 228 9.12 -17.65 2.95
C ARG A 228 10.38 -18.43 2.54
N THR A 229 10.85 -18.26 1.32
CA THR A 229 12.15 -18.78 0.88
C THR A 229 13.21 -17.81 1.37
N ILE A 230 13.76 -18.02 2.57
CA ILE A 230 14.92 -17.26 3.04
C ILE A 230 16.16 -17.96 2.45
N ARG A 231 16.94 -17.25 1.63
CA ARG A 231 18.24 -17.71 1.16
C ARG A 231 19.25 -17.49 2.29
N LYS A 232 19.58 -18.55 3.04
CA LYS A 232 20.80 -18.61 3.85
C LYS A 232 21.59 -19.86 3.44
N GLU A 233 22.82 -19.62 3.00
CA GLU A 233 23.91 -20.60 2.90
C GLU A 233 23.51 -22.03 2.47
N GLY A 234 23.01 -22.17 1.24
CA GLY A 234 23.09 -23.44 0.52
C GLY A 234 22.18 -24.60 0.99
N LEU A 235 21.16 -24.41 1.84
CA LEU A 235 20.21 -25.48 2.16
C LEU A 235 18.75 -24.99 2.14
N TYR A 236 17.94 -25.62 1.29
CA TYR A 236 16.50 -25.37 1.20
C TYR A 236 15.79 -26.03 2.39
N VAL A 237 15.25 -25.23 3.31
CA VAL A 237 14.29 -25.72 4.33
C VAL A 237 12.93 -25.08 4.04
N ALA A 238 11.95 -25.90 3.68
CA ALA A 238 10.57 -25.47 3.47
C ALA A 238 9.80 -25.55 4.80
N ASP A 239 9.56 -24.41 5.44
CA ASP A 239 8.68 -24.37 6.62
C ASP A 239 7.21 -24.46 6.19
N ASN A 240 6.54 -25.54 6.63
CA ASN A 240 5.11 -25.78 6.45
C ASN A 240 4.30 -24.85 7.37
N LEU A 241 4.09 -23.60 6.99
CA LEU A 241 3.22 -22.67 7.72
C LEU A 241 1.74 -23.07 7.56
N VAL A 242 1.07 -23.37 8.68
CA VAL A 242 -0.35 -23.72 8.76
C VAL A 242 -1.21 -22.50 8.41
N ASP A 243 -2.10 -22.67 7.42
CA ASP A 243 -3.01 -21.60 6.98
C ASP A 243 -4.15 -21.34 7.97
N ARG A 244 -4.58 -20.08 8.09
CA ARG A 244 -5.66 -19.64 8.99
C ARG A 244 -6.99 -20.36 8.77
N ASN A 245 -7.26 -20.90 7.58
CA ASN A 245 -8.53 -21.56 7.29
C ASN A 245 -8.76 -22.82 8.13
N THR A 246 -7.72 -23.62 8.43
CA THR A 246 -7.90 -24.86 9.21
C THR A 246 -8.37 -24.57 10.64
N PRO A 247 -7.70 -23.68 11.41
CA PRO A 247 -8.23 -23.19 12.69
C PRO A 247 -9.64 -22.59 12.60
N MET A 248 -9.96 -21.87 11.52
CA MET A 248 -11.27 -21.24 11.34
C MET A 248 -12.39 -22.25 11.04
N ALA A 249 -12.09 -23.31 10.30
CA ALA A 249 -13.00 -24.42 10.05
C ALA A 249 -13.30 -25.18 11.35
N LEU A 250 -12.29 -25.43 12.19
CA LEU A 250 -12.47 -26.05 13.52
C LEU A 250 -13.37 -25.20 14.42
N PHE A 251 -13.16 -23.89 14.45
CA PHE A 251 -14.01 -22.95 15.19
C PHE A 251 -15.47 -22.95 14.68
N SER A 252 -15.66 -22.90 13.36
CA SER A 252 -16.99 -22.93 12.75
C SER A 252 -17.73 -24.23 13.04
N GLY A 253 -17.00 -25.35 13.02
CA GLY A 253 -17.50 -26.67 13.38
C GLY A 253 -17.90 -26.77 14.84
N ALA A 254 -17.07 -26.25 15.74
CA ALA A 254 -17.34 -26.21 17.17
C ALA A 254 -18.65 -25.46 17.51
N ALA A 255 -18.90 -24.33 16.85
CA ALA A 255 -20.14 -23.56 17.04
C ALA A 255 -21.40 -24.36 16.64
N LEU A 256 -21.40 -25.00 15.47
CA LEU A 256 -22.55 -25.76 14.98
C LEU A 256 -22.72 -27.08 15.73
N PHE A 257 -21.62 -27.77 16.03
CA PHE A 257 -21.62 -29.00 16.82
C PHE A 257 -22.23 -28.75 18.21
N GLY A 258 -21.78 -27.70 18.92
CA GLY A 258 -22.33 -27.33 20.22
C GLY A 258 -23.81 -26.96 20.16
N THR A 259 -24.24 -26.27 19.10
CA THR A 259 -25.65 -25.90 18.89
C THR A 259 -26.56 -27.14 18.83
N GLY A 260 -26.13 -28.20 18.12
CA GLY A 260 -26.85 -29.48 18.07
C GLY A 260 -26.75 -30.30 19.36
N LEU A 261 -25.61 -30.22 20.05
CA LEU A 261 -25.38 -30.92 21.32
C LEU A 261 -26.34 -30.45 22.42
N GLY A 262 -26.76 -29.18 22.37
CA GLY A 262 -27.70 -28.58 23.33
C GLY A 262 -28.99 -29.37 23.49
N PRO A 263 -29.84 -29.44 22.45
CA PRO A 263 -31.08 -30.19 22.50
C PRO A 263 -30.88 -31.70 22.73
N LEU A 264 -29.78 -32.27 22.24
CA LEU A 264 -29.47 -33.69 22.42
C LEU A 264 -29.31 -34.08 23.90
N ILE A 265 -28.51 -33.32 24.65
CA ILE A 265 -28.29 -33.59 26.09
C ILE A 265 -29.46 -33.08 26.92
N SER A 266 -29.94 -31.86 26.66
CA SER A 266 -31.02 -31.26 27.46
C SER A 266 -32.37 -31.94 27.25
N GLY A 267 -32.62 -32.57 26.10
CA GLY A 267 -33.81 -33.40 25.85
C GLY A 267 -33.85 -34.63 26.74
N PHE A 268 -32.72 -35.33 26.89
CA PHE A 268 -32.58 -36.43 27.83
C PHE A 268 -32.78 -35.96 29.28
N ILE A 269 -32.10 -34.89 29.70
CA ILE A 269 -32.23 -34.35 31.06
C ILE A 269 -33.68 -33.95 31.37
N SER A 270 -34.33 -33.24 30.44
CA SER A 270 -35.71 -32.77 30.63
C SER A 270 -36.71 -33.93 30.69
N GLN A 271 -36.49 -35.01 29.95
CA GLN A 271 -37.39 -36.17 29.96
C GLN A 271 -37.42 -36.86 31.34
N TYR A 272 -36.26 -36.96 32.01
CA TYR A 272 -36.11 -37.75 33.24
C TYR A 272 -36.02 -36.92 34.52
N VAL A 273 -35.71 -35.63 34.42
CA VAL A 273 -35.45 -34.75 35.56
C VAL A 273 -36.07 -33.36 35.29
N SER A 274 -36.24 -32.54 36.33
CA SER A 274 -36.73 -31.17 36.21
C SER A 274 -35.86 -30.32 35.29
N TRP A 275 -36.50 -29.44 34.51
CA TRP A 275 -35.88 -28.40 33.67
C TRP A 275 -34.71 -27.64 34.33
N ARG A 276 -34.69 -27.50 35.67
CA ARG A 276 -33.59 -26.84 36.38
C ARG A 276 -32.25 -27.53 36.19
N TRP A 277 -32.23 -28.86 36.08
CA TRP A 277 -31.01 -29.63 35.86
C TRP A 277 -30.35 -29.36 34.52
N VAL A 278 -31.11 -28.94 33.51
CA VAL A 278 -30.57 -28.46 32.24
C VAL A 278 -29.63 -27.26 32.48
N PHE A 279 -29.99 -26.35 33.38
CA PHE A 279 -29.17 -25.18 33.72
C PHE A 279 -28.07 -25.49 34.75
N TYR A 280 -28.28 -26.43 35.67
CA TYR A 280 -27.22 -26.87 36.59
C TYR A 280 -26.07 -27.55 35.86
N VAL A 281 -26.36 -28.47 34.93
CA VAL A 281 -25.33 -29.13 34.11
C VAL A 281 -24.55 -28.09 33.30
N GLN A 282 -25.25 -27.17 32.64
CA GLN A 282 -24.61 -26.06 31.93
C GLN A 282 -23.71 -25.22 32.86
N THR A 283 -24.15 -24.94 34.10
CA THR A 283 -23.35 -24.15 35.05
C THR A 283 -22.05 -24.87 35.41
N ILE A 284 -22.09 -26.20 35.61
CA ILE A 284 -20.92 -27.03 35.91
C ILE A 284 -19.97 -27.04 34.72
N ASP A 285 -20.47 -27.34 33.51
CA ASP A 285 -19.66 -27.39 32.29
C ASP A 285 -19.01 -26.03 31.99
N CYS A 286 -19.77 -24.94 32.15
CA CYS A 286 -19.26 -23.57 32.01
C CYS A 286 -18.20 -23.26 33.08
N GLY A 287 -18.43 -23.64 34.34
CA GLY A 287 -17.47 -23.42 35.43
C GLY A 287 -16.12 -24.10 35.16
N LEU A 288 -16.15 -25.37 34.73
CA LEU A 288 -14.95 -26.14 34.42
C LEU A 288 -14.18 -25.56 33.23
N ILE A 289 -14.86 -25.17 32.16
CA ILE A 289 -14.18 -24.63 30.98
C ILE A 289 -13.63 -23.21 31.24
N ILE A 290 -14.33 -22.38 32.01
CA ILE A 290 -13.83 -21.04 32.37
C ILE A 290 -12.64 -21.14 33.33
N LEU A 291 -12.61 -22.13 34.24
CA LEU A 291 -11.44 -22.43 35.05
C LEU A 291 -10.24 -22.83 34.16
N ALA A 292 -10.46 -23.69 33.16
CA ALA A 292 -9.42 -24.04 32.19
C ALA A 292 -8.92 -22.82 31.40
N VAL A 293 -9.81 -21.91 30.99
CA VAL A 293 -9.42 -20.63 30.34
C VAL A 293 -8.59 -19.77 31.29
N ALA A 294 -8.99 -19.61 32.56
CA ALA A 294 -8.24 -18.79 33.52
C ALA A 294 -6.80 -19.30 33.71
N LEU A 295 -6.64 -20.63 33.83
CA LEU A 295 -5.37 -21.29 34.07
C LEU A 295 -4.48 -21.34 32.82
N PHE A 296 -5.04 -21.73 31.67
CA PHE A 296 -4.24 -22.10 30.50
C PHE A 296 -4.25 -21.07 29.37
N PHE A 297 -5.30 -20.25 29.24
CA PHE A 297 -5.38 -19.26 28.16
C PHE A 297 -4.31 -18.18 28.36
N LYS A 298 -3.55 -17.89 27.30
CA LYS A 298 -2.50 -16.86 27.28
C LYS A 298 -2.95 -15.68 26.43
N GLU A 299 -2.36 -14.51 26.70
CA GLU A 299 -2.66 -13.32 25.91
C GLU A 299 -2.17 -13.49 24.47
N THR A 300 -3.03 -13.21 23.50
CA THR A 300 -2.75 -13.33 22.07
C THR A 300 -2.69 -11.98 21.37
N ARG A 301 -3.07 -10.86 22.00
CA ARG A 301 -3.01 -9.56 21.34
C ARG A 301 -1.57 -9.03 21.30
N GLY A 302 -0.99 -8.98 20.09
CA GLY A 302 0.39 -8.53 19.87
C GLY A 302 0.69 -7.12 20.41
N SER A 303 -0.17 -6.14 20.17
CA SER A 303 0.04 -4.77 20.67
C SER A 303 0.13 -4.72 22.19
N VAL A 304 -0.72 -5.46 22.90
CA VAL A 304 -0.72 -5.52 24.37
C VAL A 304 0.51 -6.23 24.91
N LEU A 305 0.94 -7.33 24.26
CA LEU A 305 2.19 -8.01 24.60
C LEU A 305 3.39 -7.09 24.41
N LEU A 306 3.41 -6.30 23.34
CA LEU A 306 4.47 -5.34 23.04
C LEU A 306 4.48 -4.16 24.02
N SER A 307 3.32 -3.61 24.38
CA SER A 307 3.22 -2.58 25.43
C SER A 307 3.71 -3.10 26.79
N ARG A 308 3.35 -4.34 27.15
CA ARG A 308 3.85 -4.97 28.39
C ARG A 308 5.36 -5.23 28.33
N ARG A 309 5.88 -5.63 27.16
CA ARG A 309 7.32 -5.80 26.91
C ARG A 309 8.06 -4.46 27.10
N ALA A 310 7.59 -3.38 26.47
CA ALA A 310 8.16 -2.05 26.63
C ALA A 310 8.14 -1.58 28.09
N GLY A 311 7.01 -1.76 28.78
CA GLY A 311 6.88 -1.40 30.20
C GLY A 311 7.83 -2.15 31.13
N LEU A 312 8.05 -3.45 30.90
CA LEU A 312 9.01 -4.23 31.69
C LEU A 312 10.46 -3.81 31.44
N ILE A 313 10.82 -3.52 30.18
CA ILE A 313 12.16 -3.04 29.83
C ILE A 313 12.39 -1.65 30.42
N ASN A 314 11.39 -0.75 30.37
CA ASN A 314 11.47 0.58 30.95
C ASN A 314 11.61 0.53 32.48
N LYS A 315 10.85 -0.32 33.17
CA LYS A 315 11.01 -0.54 34.62
C LYS A 315 12.40 -1.06 34.98
N TRP A 316 12.97 -1.92 34.12
CA TRP A 316 14.34 -2.39 34.31
C TRP A 316 15.37 -1.28 34.10
N TYR A 317 15.20 -0.42 33.09
CA TYR A 317 16.05 0.76 32.94
C TYR A 317 15.92 1.74 34.11
N GLU A 318 14.71 1.96 34.64
CA GLU A 318 14.48 2.77 35.84
C GLU A 318 15.20 2.20 37.06
N ALA A 319 15.05 0.90 37.33
CA ALA A 319 15.73 0.23 38.45
C ALA A 319 17.26 0.27 38.33
N ARG A 320 17.80 0.25 37.09
CA ARG A 320 19.24 0.40 36.84
C ARG A 320 19.72 1.83 37.06
N GLU A 321 18.93 2.82 36.64
CA GLU A 321 19.21 4.23 36.89
C GLU A 321 19.19 4.56 38.39
N GLU A 322 18.22 4.03 39.15
CA GLU A 322 18.15 4.13 40.62
C GLU A 322 19.37 3.51 41.31
N ALA A 323 19.94 2.44 40.73
CA ALA A 323 21.15 1.79 41.22
C ALA A 323 22.46 2.49 40.78
N GLY A 324 22.37 3.65 40.13
CA GLY A 324 23.52 4.45 39.69
C GLY A 324 24.18 3.99 38.39
N LEU A 325 23.51 3.12 37.60
CA LEU A 325 23.97 2.57 36.33
C LEU A 325 23.13 3.14 35.17
N ALA A 326 23.38 4.41 34.81
CA ALA A 326 22.70 5.09 33.70
C ALA A 326 23.45 4.92 32.37
N GLY A 327 22.71 4.65 31.29
CA GLY A 327 23.24 4.60 29.92
C GLY A 327 23.11 3.25 29.23
N VAL A 328 22.66 3.29 27.98
CA VAL A 328 22.51 2.13 27.09
C VAL A 328 23.26 2.45 25.79
N ASP A 329 24.07 1.50 25.32
CA ASP A 329 24.89 1.70 24.13
C ASP A 329 24.03 1.54 22.88
N MET A 330 23.68 2.67 22.28
CA MET A 330 22.97 2.73 21.01
C MET A 330 23.96 2.79 19.84
N PRO A 331 23.72 2.04 18.74
CA PRO A 331 24.46 2.25 17.51
C PRO A 331 24.17 3.66 16.97
N LEU A 332 25.22 4.39 16.59
CA LEU A 332 25.08 5.60 15.77
C LEU A 332 24.82 5.16 14.32
N GLU A 333 23.84 5.78 13.65
CA GLU A 333 23.72 5.70 12.20
C GLU A 333 25.10 6.01 11.59
N ASP A 334 25.63 5.07 10.79
CA ASP A 334 26.91 5.12 10.07
C ASP A 334 28.26 5.01 10.82
N SER A 335 28.35 4.40 12.02
CA SER A 335 29.69 3.97 12.49
C SER A 335 29.72 2.74 13.41
N SER A 336 30.86 2.06 13.46
CA SER A 336 31.16 1.03 14.46
C SER A 336 31.34 1.57 15.89
N LYS A 337 31.04 2.87 16.13
CA LYS A 337 31.14 3.52 17.44
C LYS A 337 29.75 3.58 18.08
N LYS A 338 29.65 3.12 19.33
CA LYS A 338 28.43 3.14 20.13
C LYS A 338 28.40 4.41 20.99
N HIS A 339 27.24 5.05 21.10
CA HIS A 339 27.05 6.18 22.01
C HIS A 339 26.08 5.78 23.13
N SER A 340 26.47 6.05 24.37
CA SER A 340 25.63 5.76 25.53
C SER A 340 24.57 6.84 25.67
N GLN A 341 23.30 6.44 25.77
CA GLN A 341 22.17 7.34 25.97
C GLN A 341 21.19 6.79 27.02
N ARG A 342 20.44 7.67 27.68
CA ARG A 342 19.28 7.28 28.49
C ARG A 342 18.06 7.09 27.60
N ILE A 343 17.64 5.84 27.41
CA ILE A 343 16.51 5.52 26.52
C ILE A 343 15.27 5.04 27.28
N ARG A 344 14.10 5.25 26.67
CA ARG A 344 12.85 4.58 27.03
C ARG A 344 12.13 4.10 25.77
N TRP A 345 11.51 2.93 25.86
CA TRP A 345 10.77 2.35 24.75
C TRP A 345 9.32 2.82 24.78
N LYS A 346 8.85 3.30 23.62
CA LYS A 346 7.43 3.56 23.34
C LYS A 346 6.94 2.60 22.28
N VAL A 347 5.63 2.36 22.24
CA VAL A 347 5.00 1.57 21.19
C VAL A 347 4.12 2.47 20.36
N LYS A 348 4.30 2.48 19.03
CA LYS A 348 3.56 3.35 18.12
C LYS A 348 2.04 3.17 18.23
N SER A 349 1.59 1.93 18.46
CA SER A 349 0.18 1.61 18.69
C SER A 349 -0.42 2.21 19.96
N ASP A 350 0.40 2.80 20.83
CA ASP A 350 -0.02 3.38 22.11
C ASP A 350 -0.22 4.89 22.00
N GLU A 351 0.56 5.56 21.13
CA GLU A 351 0.40 6.98 20.81
C GLU A 351 -0.77 7.23 19.84
N GLU A 352 -1.05 6.29 18.93
CA GLU A 352 -2.19 6.35 18.01
C GLU A 352 -3.54 6.02 18.68
N ARG A 353 -3.57 5.78 20.00
CA ARG A 353 -4.79 5.38 20.71
C ARG A 353 -5.71 6.58 20.91
N GLU A 354 -6.92 6.46 20.39
CA GLU A 354 -8.00 7.40 20.69
C GLU A 354 -8.53 7.20 22.12
N SER A 355 -9.35 8.13 22.62
CA SER A 355 -9.98 7.96 23.94
C SER A 355 -10.96 6.79 23.95
N LEU A 356 -11.14 6.14 25.11
CA LEU A 356 -12.04 4.98 25.25
C LEU A 356 -13.49 5.30 24.80
N ALA A 357 -13.97 6.49 25.14
CA ALA A 357 -15.30 6.96 24.72
C ALA A 357 -15.41 7.07 23.19
N LYS A 358 -14.37 7.58 22.52
CA LYS A 358 -14.31 7.68 21.06
C LYS A 358 -14.22 6.31 20.39
N MET A 359 -13.42 5.38 20.94
CA MET A 359 -13.34 4.01 20.45
C MET A 359 -14.65 3.23 20.58
N ILE A 360 -15.34 3.35 21.71
CA ILE A 360 -16.67 2.72 21.89
C ILE A 360 -17.68 3.37 20.93
N GLY A 361 -17.71 4.70 20.82
CA GLY A 361 -18.60 5.41 19.90
C GLY A 361 -18.38 4.97 18.44
N ILE A 362 -17.12 4.89 18.02
CA ILE A 362 -16.73 4.36 16.72
C ILE A 362 -17.15 2.91 16.54
N SER A 363 -17.01 2.07 17.56
CA SER A 363 -17.26 0.63 17.45
C SER A 363 -18.73 0.25 17.50
N VAL A 364 -19.56 1.12 18.07
CA VAL A 364 -21.02 1.02 17.96
C VAL A 364 -21.46 1.57 16.60
N TYR A 365 -20.96 2.72 16.17
CA TYR A 365 -21.40 3.36 14.91
C TYR A 365 -20.93 2.60 13.66
N ARG A 366 -19.65 2.25 13.59
CA ARG A 366 -18.99 1.76 12.37
C ARG A 366 -19.57 0.45 11.83
N PRO A 367 -19.94 -0.57 12.64
CA PRO A 367 -20.62 -1.75 12.12
C PRO A 367 -21.92 -1.43 11.40
N PHE A 368 -22.77 -0.54 11.95
CA PHE A 368 -24.01 -0.13 11.30
C PHE A 368 -23.77 0.73 10.07
N HIS A 369 -22.76 1.61 10.13
CA HIS A 369 -22.34 2.38 8.96
C HIS A 369 -21.90 1.45 7.83
N LEU A 370 -21.01 0.48 8.10
CA LEU A 370 -20.58 -0.52 7.11
C LEU A 370 -21.76 -1.36 6.61
N LEU A 371 -22.68 -1.78 7.48
CA LEU A 371 -23.87 -2.53 7.09
C LEU A 371 -24.75 -1.76 6.08
N LEU A 372 -24.86 -0.43 6.21
CA LEU A 372 -25.70 0.40 5.35
C LEU A 372 -24.97 0.96 4.13
N THR A 373 -23.64 1.11 4.19
CA THR A 373 -22.84 1.77 3.14
C THR A 373 -22.05 0.80 2.27
N GLU A 374 -21.74 -0.40 2.77
CA GLU A 374 -20.97 -1.39 2.04
C GLU A 374 -21.86 -2.54 1.56
N PRO A 375 -22.14 -2.65 0.24
CA PRO A 375 -23.02 -3.68 -0.29
C PRO A 375 -22.56 -5.10 0.07
N VAL A 376 -21.24 -5.32 0.07
CA VAL A 376 -20.64 -6.62 0.45
C VAL A 376 -21.02 -6.98 1.89
N VAL A 377 -20.86 -6.04 2.85
CA VAL A 377 -21.17 -6.29 4.26
C VAL A 377 -22.67 -6.53 4.44
N PHE A 378 -23.51 -5.76 3.76
CA PHE A 378 -24.96 -5.93 3.78
C PHE A 378 -25.40 -7.32 3.34
N PHE A 379 -25.04 -7.72 2.12
CA PHE A 379 -25.51 -9.00 1.56
C PHE A 379 -24.91 -10.21 2.27
N PHE A 380 -23.65 -10.14 2.71
CA PHE A 380 -23.07 -11.23 3.50
C PHE A 380 -23.70 -11.32 4.90
N SER A 381 -24.02 -10.19 5.52
CA SER A 381 -24.74 -10.15 6.80
C SER A 381 -26.15 -10.72 6.66
N LEU A 382 -26.86 -10.39 5.57
CA LEU A 382 -28.18 -10.94 5.27
C LEU A 382 -28.12 -12.46 5.05
N TRP A 383 -27.14 -12.93 4.29
CA TRP A 383 -26.97 -14.35 3.95
C TRP A 383 -26.69 -15.22 5.18
N ILE A 384 -25.74 -14.81 6.04
CA ILE A 384 -25.48 -15.53 7.29
C ILE A 384 -26.62 -15.38 8.29
N ALA A 385 -27.27 -14.21 8.35
CA ALA A 385 -28.38 -14.01 9.26
C ALA A 385 -29.54 -14.95 8.96
N PHE A 386 -29.90 -15.10 7.69
CA PHE A 386 -30.90 -16.08 7.27
C PHE A 386 -30.51 -17.51 7.64
N SER A 387 -29.27 -17.92 7.33
CA SER A 387 -28.76 -19.26 7.64
C SER A 387 -28.83 -19.58 9.14
N TRP A 388 -28.50 -18.61 9.98
CA TRP A 388 -28.57 -18.75 11.43
C TRP A 388 -29.99 -18.66 11.99
N ALA A 389 -30.86 -17.92 11.32
CA ALA A 389 -32.28 -17.88 11.64
C ALA A 389 -32.93 -19.24 11.42
N VAL A 390 -32.58 -19.92 10.31
CA VAL A 390 -32.95 -21.31 10.04
C VAL A 390 -32.37 -22.25 11.09
N LEU A 391 -31.10 -22.08 11.48
CA LEU A 391 -30.47 -22.86 12.54
C LEU A 391 -31.28 -22.80 13.84
N TYR A 392 -31.65 -21.60 14.30
CA TYR A 392 -32.40 -21.43 15.56
C TYR A 392 -33.86 -21.87 15.43
N LEU A 393 -34.45 -21.73 14.25
CA LEU A 393 -35.78 -22.23 13.95
C LEU A 393 -35.88 -23.74 14.19
N THR A 394 -34.81 -24.51 13.96
CA THR A 394 -34.80 -25.97 14.20
C THR A 394 -35.16 -26.32 15.64
N PHE A 395 -34.83 -25.47 16.62
CA PHE A 395 -35.15 -25.69 18.03
C PHE A 395 -36.64 -25.80 18.32
N SER A 396 -37.48 -25.18 17.48
CA SER A 396 -38.94 -25.26 17.60
C SER A 396 -39.53 -26.16 16.51
N ALA A 397 -38.99 -26.13 15.28
CA ALA A 397 -39.53 -26.87 14.15
C ALA A 397 -39.36 -28.40 14.26
N ILE A 398 -38.23 -28.86 14.81
CA ILE A 398 -37.98 -30.30 14.99
C ILE A 398 -38.95 -30.89 16.01
N PRO A 399 -39.04 -30.37 17.26
CA PRO A 399 -40.03 -30.87 18.22
C PRO A 399 -41.48 -30.76 17.71
N LEU A 400 -41.82 -29.69 16.97
CA LEU A 400 -43.16 -29.52 16.41
C LEU A 400 -43.50 -30.59 15.35
N GLY A 401 -42.55 -30.94 14.49
CA GLY A 401 -42.77 -31.90 13.40
C GLY A 401 -42.76 -33.35 13.86
N PHE A 402 -41.74 -33.73 14.62
CA PHE A 402 -41.55 -35.13 15.02
C PHE A 402 -42.52 -35.56 16.13
N THR A 403 -42.91 -34.66 17.03
CA THR A 403 -44.03 -34.94 17.96
C THR A 403 -45.34 -35.13 17.22
N LYS A 404 -45.62 -34.32 16.19
CA LYS A 404 -46.90 -34.35 15.47
C LYS A 404 -47.06 -35.53 14.51
N TYR A 405 -46.00 -35.95 13.82
CA TYR A 405 -46.09 -36.96 12.77
C TYR A 405 -45.46 -38.31 13.13
N HIS A 406 -44.64 -38.37 14.19
CA HIS A 406 -43.94 -39.59 14.61
C HIS A 406 -44.10 -39.91 16.11
N ASP A 407 -44.92 -39.14 16.85
CA ASP A 407 -45.19 -39.31 18.28
C ASP A 407 -43.92 -39.36 19.16
N PHE A 408 -42.89 -38.61 18.78
CA PHE A 408 -41.63 -38.57 19.53
C PHE A 408 -41.78 -37.86 20.89
N ASN A 409 -41.22 -38.46 21.93
CA ASN A 409 -41.10 -37.82 23.26
C ASN A 409 -39.93 -36.80 23.30
N THR A 410 -39.71 -36.14 24.43
CA THR A 410 -38.71 -35.07 24.56
C THR A 410 -37.28 -35.55 24.28
N GLU A 411 -36.94 -36.77 24.72
CA GLU A 411 -35.64 -37.38 24.48
C GLU A 411 -35.44 -37.74 23.00
N GLN A 412 -36.43 -38.38 22.37
CA GLN A 412 -36.40 -38.77 20.97
C GLN A 412 -36.30 -37.55 20.04
N ASN A 413 -37.02 -36.46 20.37
CA ASN A 413 -36.88 -35.18 19.68
C ASN A 413 -35.46 -34.60 19.82
N GLY A 414 -34.84 -34.72 21.01
CA GLY A 414 -33.44 -34.37 21.23
C GLY A 414 -32.48 -35.20 20.36
N GLY A 415 -32.77 -36.49 20.18
CA GLY A 415 -31.99 -37.41 19.34
C GLY A 415 -31.90 -37.00 17.87
N VAL A 416 -32.89 -36.29 17.33
CA VAL A 416 -32.85 -35.78 15.94
C VAL A 416 -31.71 -34.78 15.73
N PHE A 417 -31.32 -34.03 16.76
CA PHE A 417 -30.22 -33.06 16.70
C PHE A 417 -28.83 -33.71 16.55
N THR A 418 -28.71 -35.03 16.74
CA THR A 418 -27.48 -35.76 16.37
C THR A 418 -27.11 -35.56 14.90
N ALA A 419 -28.10 -35.39 14.01
CA ALA A 419 -27.84 -35.08 12.60
C ALA A 419 -27.09 -33.74 12.41
N MET A 420 -27.36 -32.74 13.26
CA MET A 420 -26.63 -31.47 13.23
C MET A 420 -25.17 -31.65 13.67
N CYS A 421 -24.92 -32.44 14.72
CA CYS A 421 -23.58 -32.75 15.19
C CYS A 421 -22.77 -33.50 14.11
N VAL A 422 -23.37 -34.52 13.48
CA VAL A 422 -22.73 -35.28 12.40
C VAL A 422 -22.49 -34.40 11.18
N GLY A 423 -23.46 -33.57 10.77
CA GLY A 423 -23.30 -32.62 9.66
C GLY A 423 -22.17 -31.61 9.90
N ALA A 424 -22.04 -31.08 11.12
CA ALA A 424 -20.96 -30.18 11.50
C ALA A 424 -19.58 -30.88 11.45
N LEU A 425 -19.48 -32.13 11.92
CA LEU A 425 -18.23 -32.91 11.87
C LEU A 425 -17.80 -33.19 10.43
N ILE A 426 -18.73 -33.68 9.59
CA ILE A 426 -18.46 -33.96 8.17
C ILE A 426 -17.99 -32.69 7.46
N SER A 427 -18.70 -31.57 7.64
CA SER A 427 -18.35 -30.29 6.99
C SER A 427 -16.99 -29.76 7.43
N THR A 428 -16.65 -29.91 8.70
CA THR A 428 -15.35 -29.51 9.26
C THR A 428 -14.22 -30.31 8.60
N VAL A 429 -14.38 -31.64 8.49
CA VAL A 429 -13.40 -32.52 7.83
C VAL A 429 -13.30 -32.18 6.35
N LEU A 430 -14.40 -32.13 5.62
CA LEU A 430 -14.43 -31.80 4.19
C LEU A 430 -13.73 -30.47 3.91
N SER A 431 -13.99 -29.43 4.73
CA SER A 431 -13.40 -28.11 4.56
C SER A 431 -11.88 -28.07 4.73
N ILE A 432 -11.34 -28.89 5.64
CA ILE A 432 -9.89 -29.00 5.86
C ILE A 432 -9.21 -29.71 4.69
N TYR A 433 -9.83 -30.77 4.13
CA TYR A 433 -9.23 -31.56 3.06
C TYR A 433 -9.40 -30.93 1.67
N GLN A 434 -10.55 -30.32 1.38
CA GLN A 434 -10.83 -29.77 0.05
C GLN A 434 -9.87 -28.63 -0.35
N GLU A 435 -9.47 -27.80 0.60
CA GLU A 435 -8.53 -26.71 0.33
C GLU A 435 -7.10 -27.22 0.12
N LYS A 436 -6.68 -28.25 0.88
CA LYS A 436 -5.39 -28.92 0.66
C LYS A 436 -5.32 -29.51 -0.74
N LEU A 437 -6.40 -30.15 -1.19
CA LEU A 437 -6.49 -30.73 -2.52
C LEU A 437 -6.47 -29.67 -3.63
N ALA A 438 -7.26 -28.60 -3.50
CA ALA A 438 -7.33 -27.56 -4.51
C ALA A 438 -6.05 -26.71 -4.64
N ARG A 439 -5.29 -26.54 -3.54
CA ARG A 439 -3.93 -25.96 -3.59
C ARG A 439 -2.94 -26.85 -4.30
N HIS A 440 -3.03 -28.17 -4.13
CA HIS A 440 -2.15 -29.12 -4.81
C HIS A 440 -2.29 -29.06 -6.33
N TYR A 441 -3.50 -28.80 -6.85
CA TYR A 441 -3.78 -28.69 -8.28
C TYR A 441 -3.66 -27.27 -8.85
N GLY A 442 -3.18 -26.28 -8.08
CA GLY A 442 -2.96 -24.91 -8.57
C GLY A 442 -4.22 -24.14 -8.98
N LYS A 443 -5.41 -24.56 -8.54
CA LYS A 443 -6.71 -24.00 -8.98
C LYS A 443 -7.25 -22.86 -8.11
N ILE A 444 -6.56 -22.45 -7.05
CA ILE A 444 -7.00 -21.36 -6.16
C ILE A 444 -6.12 -20.12 -6.35
N SER A 445 -6.75 -19.02 -6.77
CA SER A 445 -6.16 -17.68 -6.82
C SER A 445 -5.83 -17.17 -5.41
N SER A 446 -4.79 -16.35 -5.27
CA SER A 446 -4.40 -15.68 -4.02
C SER A 446 -5.38 -14.57 -3.59
N THR A 447 -6.48 -14.37 -4.31
CA THR A 447 -7.50 -13.35 -4.06
C THR A 447 -8.53 -13.81 -3.02
N PRO A 448 -9.19 -12.88 -2.29
CA PRO A 448 -10.28 -13.22 -1.36
C PRO A 448 -11.43 -14.01 -2.02
N GLU A 449 -11.73 -13.76 -3.30
CA GLU A 449 -12.71 -14.50 -4.10
C GLU A 449 -12.36 -15.97 -4.27
N GLY A 450 -11.07 -16.30 -4.31
CA GLY A 450 -10.57 -17.68 -4.41
C GLY A 450 -11.08 -18.58 -3.29
N ARG A 451 -11.45 -18.02 -2.13
CA ARG A 451 -12.00 -18.75 -0.99
C ARG A 451 -13.52 -19.00 -1.09
N LEU A 452 -14.24 -18.30 -1.98
CA LEU A 452 -15.70 -18.42 -2.10
C LEU A 452 -16.16 -19.56 -3.04
N TYR A 453 -15.26 -20.13 -3.85
CA TYR A 453 -15.65 -21.16 -4.84
C TYR A 453 -16.35 -22.37 -4.22
N PHE A 454 -15.82 -22.89 -3.10
CA PHE A 454 -16.47 -24.00 -2.39
C PHE A 454 -17.79 -23.58 -1.78
N ALA A 455 -17.84 -22.39 -1.17
CA ALA A 455 -19.05 -21.86 -0.56
C ALA A 455 -20.18 -21.65 -1.58
N CYS A 456 -19.86 -21.29 -2.82
CA CYS A 456 -20.83 -21.14 -3.92
C CYS A 456 -21.59 -22.45 -4.22
N ILE A 457 -20.95 -23.60 -4.00
CA ILE A 457 -21.53 -24.92 -4.28
C ILE A 457 -22.14 -25.50 -3.00
N GLU A 458 -21.36 -25.55 -1.92
CA GLU A 458 -21.76 -26.18 -0.67
C GLU A 458 -22.91 -25.46 0.04
N SER A 459 -23.04 -24.14 -0.11
CA SER A 459 -24.15 -23.40 0.49
C SER A 459 -25.52 -23.80 -0.06
N ALA A 460 -25.58 -24.42 -1.25
CA ALA A 460 -26.81 -24.99 -1.81
C ALA A 460 -27.36 -26.16 -0.97
N LEU A 461 -26.55 -26.79 -0.12
CA LEU A 461 -27.02 -27.83 0.80
C LEU A 461 -28.03 -27.28 1.82
N LEU A 462 -28.00 -25.99 2.15
CA LEU A 462 -28.99 -25.34 3.02
C LEU A 462 -30.40 -25.40 2.40
N PRO A 463 -30.66 -24.80 1.23
CA PRO A 463 -31.99 -24.89 0.62
C PRO A 463 -32.37 -26.32 0.24
N ILE A 464 -31.42 -27.16 -0.20
CA ILE A 464 -31.70 -28.59 -0.48
C ILE A 464 -32.20 -29.29 0.78
N GLY A 465 -31.52 -29.12 1.92
CA GLY A 465 -31.94 -29.70 3.19
C GLY A 465 -33.31 -29.17 3.65
N LEU A 466 -33.63 -27.90 3.40
CA LEU A 466 -34.94 -27.32 3.72
C LEU A 466 -36.07 -27.92 2.86
N PHE A 467 -35.90 -28.00 1.55
CA PHE A 467 -36.89 -28.67 0.68
C PHE A 467 -37.05 -30.13 1.06
N TRP A 468 -35.93 -30.83 1.28
CA TRP A 468 -35.94 -32.22 1.71
C TRP A 468 -36.70 -32.39 3.02
N PHE A 469 -36.43 -31.57 4.04
CA PHE A 469 -37.13 -31.61 5.32
C PHE A 469 -38.64 -31.40 5.16
N GLY A 470 -39.03 -30.36 4.41
CA GLY A 470 -40.43 -30.02 4.18
C GLY A 470 -41.22 -31.10 3.47
N TRP A 471 -40.63 -31.70 2.44
CA TRP A 471 -41.28 -32.69 1.58
C TRP A 471 -41.17 -34.12 2.12
N THR A 472 -40.50 -34.33 3.26
CA THR A 472 -40.37 -35.65 3.87
C THR A 472 -40.90 -35.74 5.29
N SER A 473 -41.37 -34.62 5.86
CA SER A 473 -41.99 -34.55 7.19
C SER A 473 -43.48 -34.94 7.12
N PHE A 474 -43.76 -36.20 6.77
CA PHE A 474 -45.09 -36.81 6.74
C PHE A 474 -45.08 -38.12 7.53
N ALA A 475 -46.21 -38.49 8.14
CA ALA A 475 -46.33 -39.73 8.92
C ALA A 475 -46.02 -41.01 8.12
N SER A 476 -46.18 -40.98 6.79
CA SER A 476 -45.90 -42.12 5.90
C SER A 476 -44.41 -42.33 5.58
N ILE A 477 -43.55 -41.36 5.88
CA ILE A 477 -42.11 -41.41 5.58
C ILE A 477 -41.36 -41.68 6.88
N HIS A 478 -40.38 -42.59 6.85
CA HIS A 478 -39.61 -42.92 8.04
C HIS A 478 -38.85 -41.70 8.57
N TRP A 479 -38.94 -41.44 9.88
CA TRP A 479 -38.37 -40.29 10.59
C TRP A 479 -36.89 -40.02 10.28
N ILE A 480 -36.12 -41.04 9.90
CA ILE A 480 -34.70 -40.90 9.53
C ILE A 480 -34.49 -39.99 8.31
N VAL A 481 -35.46 -39.95 7.37
CA VAL A 481 -35.35 -39.18 6.14
C VAL A 481 -35.36 -37.66 6.41
N PRO A 482 -36.34 -37.09 7.13
CA PRO A 482 -36.28 -35.69 7.54
C PRO A 482 -35.11 -35.40 8.51
N THR A 483 -34.66 -36.38 9.31
CA THR A 483 -33.45 -36.23 10.14
C THR A 483 -32.19 -36.05 9.30
N LEU A 484 -32.00 -36.80 8.21
CA LEU A 484 -30.88 -36.60 7.29
C LEU A 484 -30.94 -35.23 6.59
N ALA A 485 -32.14 -34.73 6.31
CA ALA A 485 -32.35 -33.41 5.76
C ALA A 485 -31.84 -32.29 6.68
N VAL A 486 -32.03 -32.43 8.00
CA VAL A 486 -31.45 -31.52 9.02
C VAL A 486 -29.92 -31.53 8.96
N GLY A 487 -29.31 -32.71 8.81
CA GLY A 487 -27.87 -32.85 8.64
C GLY A 487 -27.37 -32.12 7.38
N CYS A 488 -28.03 -32.33 6.25
CA CYS A 488 -27.73 -31.66 4.98
C CYS A 488 -27.83 -30.12 5.10
N ALA A 489 -28.93 -29.61 5.68
CA ALA A 489 -29.10 -28.18 5.89
C ALA A 489 -27.99 -27.59 6.78
N THR A 490 -27.56 -28.33 7.81
CA THR A 490 -26.47 -27.95 8.72
C THR A 490 -25.14 -27.82 7.98
N MET A 491 -24.86 -28.69 7.01
CA MET A 491 -23.66 -28.59 6.17
C MET A 491 -23.67 -27.31 5.32
N GLY A 492 -24.82 -26.93 4.78
CA GLY A 492 -24.98 -25.66 4.09
C GLY A 492 -24.74 -24.46 5.00
N ILE A 493 -25.34 -24.46 6.20
CA ILE A 493 -25.16 -23.38 7.20
C ILE A 493 -23.69 -23.26 7.62
N PHE A 494 -22.98 -24.38 7.78
CA PHE A 494 -21.54 -24.40 8.03
C PHE A 494 -20.78 -23.64 6.94
N SER A 495 -21.04 -23.97 5.67
CA SER A 495 -20.32 -23.38 4.55
C SER A 495 -20.57 -21.88 4.45
N VAL A 496 -21.82 -21.43 4.62
CA VAL A 496 -22.16 -20.00 4.68
C VAL A 496 -21.41 -19.31 5.83
N TYR A 497 -21.39 -19.93 7.01
CA TYR A 497 -20.74 -19.34 8.18
C TYR A 497 -19.23 -19.17 8.01
N LEU A 498 -18.54 -20.21 7.55
CA LEU A 498 -17.10 -20.17 7.31
C LEU A 498 -16.75 -19.15 6.21
N ALA A 499 -17.52 -19.13 5.11
CA ALA A 499 -17.29 -18.25 3.97
C ALA A 499 -17.43 -16.76 4.35
N VAL A 500 -18.51 -16.41 5.05
CA VAL A 500 -18.77 -15.03 5.47
C VAL A 500 -17.69 -14.54 6.43
N PHE A 501 -17.28 -15.40 7.36
CA PHE A 501 -16.23 -15.07 8.32
C PHE A 501 -14.89 -14.82 7.62
N ASN A 502 -14.43 -15.75 6.79
CA ASN A 502 -13.16 -15.64 6.07
C ASN A 502 -13.14 -14.44 5.12
N TYR A 503 -14.20 -14.26 4.32
CA TYR A 503 -14.23 -13.23 3.29
C TYR A 503 -14.24 -11.81 3.87
N LEU A 504 -15.03 -11.56 4.93
CA LEU A 504 -15.04 -10.25 5.59
C LEU A 504 -13.73 -9.97 6.32
N ALA A 505 -13.11 -10.99 6.93
CA ALA A 505 -11.81 -10.88 7.57
C ALA A 505 -10.68 -10.53 6.57
N ASP A 506 -10.71 -11.13 5.38
CA ASP A 506 -9.72 -10.86 4.33
C ASP A 506 -9.95 -9.55 3.58
N THR A 507 -11.21 -9.15 3.37
CA THR A 507 -11.52 -7.96 2.55
C THR A 507 -11.35 -6.65 3.32
N TYR A 508 -11.70 -6.62 4.61
CA TYR A 508 -11.79 -5.36 5.37
C TYR A 508 -10.61 -5.11 6.32
N HIS A 509 -9.64 -6.03 6.45
CA HIS A 509 -8.40 -5.91 7.24
C HIS A 509 -8.54 -5.08 8.53
N ARG A 510 -8.07 -3.81 8.53
CA ARG A 510 -8.13 -2.89 9.70
C ARG A 510 -9.57 -2.69 10.23
N TYR A 511 -10.57 -2.85 9.37
CA TYR A 511 -11.99 -2.76 9.68
C TYR A 511 -12.69 -4.13 9.77
N ALA A 512 -11.95 -5.24 9.71
CA ALA A 512 -12.50 -6.60 9.79
C ALA A 512 -13.32 -6.82 11.07
N SER A 513 -12.83 -6.36 12.23
CA SER A 513 -13.56 -6.45 13.51
C SER A 513 -14.96 -5.81 13.41
N SER A 514 -15.07 -4.65 12.74
CA SER A 514 -16.35 -3.94 12.59
C SER A 514 -17.29 -4.60 11.59
N ALA A 515 -16.77 -5.12 10.48
CA ALA A 515 -17.57 -5.89 9.51
C ALA A 515 -18.10 -7.20 10.12
N LEU A 516 -17.26 -7.91 10.89
CA LEU A 516 -17.65 -9.13 11.59
C LEU A 516 -18.63 -8.86 12.73
N ALA A 517 -18.54 -7.71 13.40
CA ALA A 517 -19.53 -7.29 14.40
C ALA A 517 -20.90 -7.02 13.75
N ALA A 518 -20.93 -6.39 12.57
CA ALA A 518 -22.18 -6.10 11.84
C ALA A 518 -22.95 -7.38 11.48
N GLN A 519 -22.26 -8.37 10.89
CA GLN A 519 -22.91 -9.64 10.57
C GLN A 519 -23.35 -10.39 11.83
N SER A 520 -22.54 -10.37 12.90
CA SER A 520 -22.86 -11.04 14.17
C SER A 520 -24.11 -10.46 14.80
N PHE A 521 -24.27 -9.13 14.77
CA PHE A 521 -25.48 -8.48 15.23
C PHE A 521 -26.71 -8.96 14.45
N CYS A 522 -26.69 -8.84 13.13
CA CYS A 522 -27.81 -9.26 12.26
C CYS A 522 -28.19 -10.72 12.49
N ARG A 523 -27.17 -11.58 12.56
CA ARG A 523 -27.31 -13.02 12.70
C ARG A 523 -27.98 -13.44 13.99
N ASN A 524 -27.54 -12.86 15.12
CA ASN A 524 -28.10 -13.21 16.42
C ASN A 524 -29.50 -12.62 16.60
N ILE A 525 -29.75 -11.38 16.14
CA ILE A 525 -31.10 -10.79 16.20
C ILE A 525 -32.09 -11.64 15.40
N LEU A 526 -31.76 -12.02 14.17
CA LEU A 526 -32.67 -12.83 13.35
C LEU A 526 -32.86 -14.24 13.91
N GLY A 527 -31.80 -14.84 14.47
CA GLY A 527 -31.86 -16.11 15.20
C GLY A 527 -32.77 -16.06 16.43
N GLY A 528 -32.89 -14.92 17.10
CA GLY A 528 -33.82 -14.71 18.22
C GLY A 528 -35.28 -14.54 17.81
N ILE A 529 -35.53 -14.06 16.60
CA ILE A 529 -36.89 -13.78 16.09
C ILE A 529 -37.56 -15.05 15.57
N PHE A 530 -36.83 -15.88 14.83
CA PHE A 530 -37.41 -17.02 14.11
C PHE A 530 -38.14 -18.03 15.01
N PRO A 531 -37.59 -18.44 16.17
CA PRO A 531 -38.30 -19.33 17.10
C PRO A 531 -39.69 -18.84 17.52
N LEU A 532 -39.91 -17.52 17.57
CA LEU A 532 -41.20 -16.92 17.97
C LEU A 532 -42.28 -17.06 16.89
N VAL A 533 -41.88 -17.16 15.62
CA VAL A 533 -42.80 -17.25 14.47
C VAL A 533 -42.91 -18.67 13.92
N THR A 534 -42.03 -19.59 14.32
CA THR A 534 -41.97 -20.97 13.80
C THR A 534 -43.31 -21.70 13.90
N ASP A 535 -43.93 -21.71 15.08
CA ASP A 535 -45.19 -22.43 15.30
C ASP A 535 -46.31 -21.88 14.40
N ALA A 536 -46.46 -20.55 14.35
CA ALA A 536 -47.44 -19.90 13.49
C ALA A 536 -47.18 -20.17 12.00
N MET A 537 -45.91 -20.18 11.58
CA MET A 537 -45.51 -20.41 10.19
C MET A 537 -45.77 -21.85 9.75
N PHE A 538 -45.30 -22.84 10.51
CA PHE A 538 -45.46 -24.26 10.16
C PHE A 538 -46.91 -24.76 10.32
N THR A 539 -47.67 -24.19 11.25
CA THR A 539 -49.08 -24.56 11.44
C THR A 539 -49.99 -23.93 10.37
N LYS A 540 -49.76 -22.67 9.97
CA LYS A 540 -50.60 -21.99 8.97
C LYS A 540 -50.22 -22.29 7.51
N MET A 541 -48.93 -22.47 7.21
CA MET A 541 -48.45 -22.71 5.83
C MET A 541 -48.25 -24.19 5.51
N THR A 542 -48.46 -25.09 6.48
CA THR A 542 -48.04 -26.51 6.47
C THR A 542 -46.52 -26.69 6.49
N PHE A 543 -46.04 -27.88 6.89
CA PHE A 543 -44.61 -28.19 6.94
C PHE A 543 -43.94 -28.07 5.56
N ALA A 544 -44.58 -28.60 4.52
CA ALA A 544 -44.08 -28.50 3.16
C ALA A 544 -44.07 -27.04 2.66
N GLY A 545 -45.11 -26.26 2.93
CA GLY A 545 -45.20 -24.87 2.50
C GLY A 545 -44.20 -23.95 3.22
N ALA A 546 -44.08 -24.07 4.55
CA ALA A 546 -43.13 -23.29 5.34
C ALA A 546 -41.67 -23.60 4.95
N ALA A 547 -41.32 -24.88 4.83
CA ALA A 547 -39.98 -25.29 4.45
C ALA A 547 -39.64 -24.97 2.98
N SER A 548 -40.62 -25.04 2.07
CA SER A 548 -40.43 -24.61 0.67
C SER A 548 -40.24 -23.10 0.54
N PHE A 549 -40.94 -22.31 1.36
CA PHE A 549 -40.74 -20.86 1.43
C PHE A 549 -39.33 -20.53 1.91
N LEU A 550 -38.88 -21.13 3.01
CA LEU A 550 -37.52 -20.95 3.52
C LEU A 550 -36.47 -21.47 2.50
N GLY A 551 -36.72 -22.61 1.86
CA GLY A 551 -35.88 -23.16 0.81
C GLY A 551 -35.74 -22.20 -0.38
N GLY A 552 -36.84 -21.60 -0.83
CA GLY A 552 -36.85 -20.60 -1.91
C GLY A 552 -36.03 -19.35 -1.57
N VAL A 553 -36.18 -18.81 -0.36
CA VAL A 553 -35.35 -17.69 0.12
C VAL A 553 -33.86 -18.10 0.18
N GLY A 554 -33.58 -19.32 0.66
CA GLY A 554 -32.25 -19.90 0.67
C GLY A 554 -31.61 -19.95 -0.72
N VAL A 555 -32.34 -20.43 -1.74
CA VAL A 555 -31.85 -20.47 -3.14
C VAL A 555 -31.46 -19.08 -3.63
N VAL A 556 -32.31 -18.06 -3.41
CA VAL A 556 -32.00 -16.69 -3.83
C VAL A 556 -30.73 -16.18 -3.15
N LEU A 557 -30.56 -16.46 -1.85
CA LEU A 557 -29.37 -16.01 -1.12
C LEU A 557 -28.09 -16.77 -1.50
N THR A 558 -28.18 -17.98 -2.06
CA THR A 558 -26.98 -18.68 -2.59
C THR A 558 -26.37 -18.00 -3.83
N ILE A 559 -27.07 -17.04 -4.46
CA ILE A 559 -26.54 -16.22 -5.56
C ILE A 559 -25.51 -15.19 -5.04
N VAL A 560 -25.62 -14.75 -3.79
CA VAL A 560 -24.75 -13.73 -3.17
C VAL A 560 -23.26 -14.00 -3.36
N PRO A 561 -22.70 -15.17 -3.02
CA PRO A 561 -21.29 -15.45 -3.23
C PRO A 561 -20.89 -15.50 -4.73
N TRP A 562 -21.78 -15.95 -5.63
CA TRP A 562 -21.51 -15.97 -7.08
C TRP A 562 -21.32 -14.57 -7.66
N VAL A 563 -22.10 -13.59 -7.21
CA VAL A 563 -21.96 -12.19 -7.63
C VAL A 563 -20.57 -11.66 -7.28
N LEU A 564 -20.02 -12.02 -6.11
CA LEU A 564 -18.69 -11.59 -5.71
C LEU A 564 -17.57 -12.35 -6.43
N VAL A 565 -17.77 -13.62 -6.80
CA VAL A 565 -16.78 -14.33 -7.63
C VAL A 565 -16.62 -13.66 -8.99
N PHE A 566 -17.71 -13.21 -9.62
CA PHE A 566 -17.66 -12.58 -10.95
C PHE A 566 -17.36 -11.08 -10.92
N TYR A 567 -17.84 -10.34 -9.91
CA TYR A 567 -17.77 -8.87 -9.87
C TYR A 567 -17.00 -8.32 -8.65
N GLY A 568 -16.41 -9.18 -7.82
CA GLY A 568 -15.76 -8.82 -6.56
C GLY A 568 -14.69 -7.74 -6.65
N PRO A 569 -13.74 -7.80 -7.60
CA PRO A 569 -12.73 -6.75 -7.77
C PRO A 569 -13.34 -5.39 -8.10
N MET A 570 -14.37 -5.36 -8.94
CA MET A 570 -15.07 -4.13 -9.34
C MET A 570 -15.88 -3.53 -8.19
N ILE A 571 -16.53 -4.37 -7.39
CA ILE A 571 -17.30 -3.95 -6.21
C ILE A 571 -16.36 -3.40 -5.13
N ARG A 572 -15.22 -4.06 -4.89
CA ARG A 572 -14.21 -3.60 -3.91
C ARG A 572 -13.51 -2.32 -4.33
N ALA A 573 -13.23 -2.13 -5.60
CA ALA A 573 -12.58 -0.90 -6.10
C ALA A 573 -13.41 0.37 -5.78
N ARG A 574 -14.73 0.23 -5.60
CA ARG A 574 -15.63 1.32 -5.22
C ARG A 574 -15.72 1.55 -3.70
N SER A 575 -15.24 0.60 -2.89
CA SER A 575 -15.27 0.69 -1.43
C SER A 575 -14.05 1.45 -0.91
N ARG A 576 -14.28 2.56 -0.21
CA ARG A 576 -13.21 3.32 0.48
C ARG A 576 -12.57 2.53 1.62
N PHE A 577 -13.28 1.54 2.16
CA PHE A 577 -12.81 0.73 3.30
C PHE A 577 -12.03 -0.51 2.84
N ALA A 578 -12.37 -1.09 1.68
CA ALA A 578 -11.65 -2.24 1.11
C ALA A 578 -10.40 -1.84 0.29
N SER A 579 -10.36 -0.64 -0.31
CA SER A 579 -9.25 -0.18 -1.15
C SER A 579 -7.99 0.26 -0.38
N SER A 580 -8.11 0.51 0.93
CA SER A 580 -6.98 0.89 1.80
C SER A 580 -5.86 -0.16 1.87
N SER A 581 -6.12 -1.44 1.53
CA SER A 581 -5.10 -2.50 1.56
C SER A 581 -4.30 -2.62 0.26
N THR A 582 -4.77 -2.07 -0.86
CA THR A 582 -4.06 -2.18 -2.15
C THR A 582 -2.85 -1.24 -2.24
N MET A 583 -2.74 -0.27 -1.33
CA MET A 583 -1.61 0.66 -1.29
C MET A 583 -0.28 0.01 -0.88
N SER A 584 -0.24 -1.05 -0.07
CA SER A 584 1.06 -1.60 0.37
C SER A 584 1.89 -2.21 -0.76
N ASP A 585 1.22 -2.66 -1.84
CA ASP A 585 1.86 -3.33 -2.99
C ASP A 585 2.32 -2.35 -4.08
N LEU A 586 2.10 -1.04 -3.89
CA LEU A 586 2.39 0.01 -4.87
C LEU A 586 3.56 0.90 -4.46
N PHE A 587 4.29 0.49 -3.42
CA PHE A 587 5.48 1.17 -2.94
C PHE A 587 6.57 0.14 -2.64
N VAL A 588 7.81 0.53 -2.86
CA VAL A 588 9.00 -0.24 -2.49
C VAL A 588 9.90 0.65 -1.63
N ASN A 589 10.53 0.08 -0.61
CA ASN A 589 11.55 0.79 0.14
C ASN A 589 12.88 0.62 -0.61
N LEU A 590 13.56 1.73 -0.90
CA LEU A 590 14.84 1.75 -1.58
C LEU A 590 15.86 2.48 -0.72
N GLU A 591 17.10 2.02 -0.80
CA GLU A 591 18.28 2.66 -0.24
C GLU A 591 19.16 3.08 -1.40
N ALA A 592 19.40 4.39 -1.54
CA ALA A 592 20.21 4.95 -2.61
C ALA A 592 21.72 4.83 -2.30
N PRO A 593 22.61 4.96 -3.30
CA PRO A 593 24.06 4.82 -3.09
C PRO A 593 24.68 5.80 -2.07
N ASN A 594 24.04 6.94 -1.82
CA ASN A 594 24.42 7.90 -0.79
C ASN A 594 23.86 7.60 0.61
N GLY A 595 23.32 6.39 0.84
CA GLY A 595 22.75 5.94 2.12
C GLY A 595 21.33 6.44 2.40
N ARG A 596 20.72 7.22 1.48
CA ARG A 596 19.38 7.75 1.70
C ARG A 596 18.32 6.67 1.47
N GLU A 597 17.61 6.34 2.54
CA GLU A 597 16.42 5.49 2.47
C GLU A 597 15.16 6.31 2.18
N TYR A 598 14.32 5.79 1.29
CA TYR A 598 13.01 6.37 1.01
C TYR A 598 12.03 5.35 0.46
N LYS A 599 10.74 5.71 0.47
CA LYS A 599 9.65 4.86 -0.02
C LYS A 599 9.25 5.30 -1.43
N GLN A 600 9.69 4.56 -2.43
CA GLN A 600 9.42 4.83 -3.85
C GLN A 600 8.03 4.32 -4.26
N PRO A 601 7.14 5.19 -4.77
CA PRO A 601 5.91 4.74 -5.43
C PRO A 601 6.23 4.08 -6.77
N ILE A 602 5.56 2.98 -7.07
CA ILE A 602 5.73 2.24 -8.34
C ILE A 602 4.47 2.19 -9.20
N GLY A 603 3.33 2.68 -8.68
CA GLY A 603 2.05 2.76 -9.40
C GLY A 603 1.95 3.96 -10.33
N LEU A 604 0.96 3.95 -11.22
CA LEU A 604 0.50 5.13 -11.95
C LEU A 604 -0.23 6.05 -10.97
N PHE A 605 -0.05 7.37 -11.07
CA PHE A 605 -0.76 8.32 -10.21
C PHE A 605 -1.97 8.88 -10.96
N ILE A 606 -3.16 8.37 -10.66
CA ILE A 606 -4.41 8.74 -11.32
C ILE A 606 -5.41 9.14 -10.26
N ASN A 607 -6.01 10.32 -10.42
CA ASN A 607 -7.07 10.80 -9.53
C ASN A 607 -6.65 10.83 -8.03
N ASN A 608 -5.44 11.33 -7.75
CA ASN A 608 -4.79 11.36 -6.43
C ASN A 608 -4.50 9.99 -5.79
N GLU A 609 -4.56 8.90 -6.55
CA GLU A 609 -4.27 7.56 -6.04
C GLU A 609 -3.19 6.89 -6.89
N PHE A 610 -2.31 6.14 -6.22
CA PHE A 610 -1.43 5.22 -6.93
C PHE A 610 -2.23 3.97 -7.29
N VAL A 611 -2.16 3.55 -8.55
CA VAL A 611 -2.85 2.37 -9.08
C VAL A 611 -1.91 1.50 -9.90
N LYS A 612 -2.24 0.21 -10.05
CA LYS A 612 -1.55 -0.68 -11.00
C LYS A 612 -1.98 -0.31 -12.42
N SER A 613 -1.11 -0.57 -13.40
CA SER A 613 -1.50 -0.54 -14.81
C SER A 613 -2.59 -1.58 -15.08
N SER A 614 -3.55 -1.26 -15.94
CA SER A 614 -4.61 -2.20 -16.36
C SER A 614 -4.04 -3.43 -17.08
N SER A 615 -2.90 -3.28 -17.76
CA SER A 615 -2.19 -4.39 -18.42
C SER A 615 -1.33 -5.21 -17.45
N GLY A 616 -0.95 -4.63 -16.30
CA GLY A 616 0.02 -5.20 -15.36
C GLY A 616 1.49 -5.07 -15.79
N GLU A 617 1.75 -4.57 -16.99
CA GLU A 617 3.11 -4.37 -17.53
C GLU A 617 3.90 -3.36 -16.71
N LYS A 618 5.23 -3.52 -16.74
CA LYS A 618 6.18 -2.67 -16.01
C LYS A 618 7.34 -2.24 -16.89
N ILE A 619 7.91 -1.09 -16.57
CA ILE A 619 9.21 -0.64 -17.07
C ILE A 619 10.21 -0.61 -15.91
N THR A 620 11.45 -0.99 -16.19
CA THR A 620 12.54 -1.01 -15.20
C THR A 620 13.42 0.22 -15.40
N SER A 621 13.61 0.97 -14.33
CA SER A 621 14.63 2.02 -14.25
C SER A 621 16.00 1.38 -13.95
N ILE A 622 17.02 1.85 -14.67
CA ILE A 622 18.38 1.31 -14.64
C ILE A 622 19.32 2.41 -14.17
N ASN A 623 20.17 2.10 -13.19
CA ASN A 623 21.24 2.98 -12.75
C ASN A 623 22.30 3.10 -13.87
N PRO A 624 22.49 4.28 -14.47
CA PRO A 624 23.43 4.45 -15.58
C PRO A 624 24.91 4.35 -15.16
N THR A 625 25.20 4.40 -13.86
CA THR A 625 26.57 4.32 -13.30
C THR A 625 27.09 2.89 -13.27
N ASP A 626 26.24 1.89 -13.04
CA ASP A 626 26.67 0.49 -12.85
C ASP A 626 25.81 -0.55 -13.57
N GLU A 627 24.81 -0.09 -14.32
CA GLU A 627 23.90 -0.88 -15.15
C GLU A 627 22.92 -1.76 -14.35
N THR A 628 22.81 -1.53 -13.04
CA THR A 628 21.92 -2.30 -12.16
C THR A 628 20.47 -1.79 -12.24
N GLU A 629 19.52 -2.67 -11.95
CA GLU A 629 18.11 -2.29 -11.84
C GLU A 629 17.86 -1.54 -10.52
N ILE A 630 17.23 -0.36 -10.59
CA ILE A 630 16.84 0.41 -9.42
C ILE A 630 15.48 -0.08 -8.91
N ALA A 631 14.45 0.04 -9.77
CA ALA A 631 13.09 -0.39 -9.48
C ALA A 631 12.26 -0.56 -10.77
N SER A 632 11.24 -1.41 -10.72
CA SER A 632 10.25 -1.54 -11.79
C SER A 632 8.93 -0.86 -11.44
N VAL A 633 8.51 0.08 -12.28
CA VAL A 633 7.26 0.85 -12.14
C VAL A 633 6.22 0.38 -13.16
N TYR A 634 4.93 0.51 -12.86
CA TYR A 634 3.86 0.13 -13.78
C TYR A 634 3.88 1.01 -15.05
N SER A 635 3.72 0.37 -16.20
CA SER A 635 3.66 1.00 -17.52
C SER A 635 2.21 1.19 -17.94
N ALA A 636 1.79 2.42 -18.20
CA ALA A 636 0.44 2.76 -18.63
C ALA A 636 0.16 2.20 -20.03
N SER A 637 -0.97 1.52 -20.15
CA SER A 637 -1.58 1.16 -21.43
C SER A 637 -2.44 2.31 -21.96
N ALA A 638 -2.98 2.17 -23.17
CA ALA A 638 -3.97 3.10 -23.71
C ALA A 638 -5.21 3.24 -22.79
N GLN A 639 -5.66 2.15 -22.15
CA GLN A 639 -6.81 2.18 -21.24
C GLN A 639 -6.53 2.98 -19.95
N ASP A 640 -5.28 2.95 -19.47
CA ASP A 640 -4.87 3.76 -18.33
C ASP A 640 -4.84 5.25 -18.70
N VAL A 641 -4.44 5.58 -19.93
CA VAL A 641 -4.54 6.94 -20.49
C VAL A 641 -6.00 7.39 -20.55
N ASP A 642 -6.92 6.57 -21.07
CA ASP A 642 -8.35 6.89 -21.11
C ASP A 642 -8.89 7.16 -19.70
N THR A 643 -8.48 6.36 -18.72
CA THR A 643 -8.86 6.51 -17.31
C THR A 643 -8.35 7.83 -16.73
N ALA A 644 -7.08 8.17 -16.99
CA ALA A 644 -6.47 9.42 -16.54
C ALA A 644 -7.10 10.65 -17.21
N VAL A 645 -7.39 10.59 -18.52
CA VAL A 645 -8.06 11.67 -19.25
C VAL A 645 -9.49 11.86 -18.76
N ALA A 646 -10.23 10.78 -18.49
CA ALA A 646 -11.56 10.86 -17.91
C ALA A 646 -11.54 11.50 -16.50
N ALA A 647 -10.54 11.17 -15.68
CA ALA A 647 -10.34 11.79 -14.37
C ALA A 647 -10.02 13.29 -14.49
N ALA A 648 -9.10 13.66 -15.37
CA ALA A 648 -8.76 15.05 -15.67
C ALA A 648 -9.97 15.84 -16.17
N ARG A 649 -10.72 15.30 -17.13
CA ARG A 649 -11.92 15.95 -17.66
C ARG A 649 -13.00 16.15 -16.61
N LYS A 650 -13.18 15.18 -15.71
CA LYS A 650 -14.10 15.28 -14.59
C LYS A 650 -13.66 16.37 -13.60
N ALA A 651 -12.39 16.39 -13.23
CA ALA A 651 -11.83 17.42 -12.35
C ALA A 651 -11.95 18.83 -12.95
N PHE A 652 -11.69 18.97 -14.26
CA PHE A 652 -11.82 20.24 -14.99
C PHE A 652 -13.25 20.82 -14.94
N LYS A 653 -14.27 19.95 -14.89
CA LYS A 653 -15.67 20.36 -14.81
C LYS A 653 -16.18 20.53 -13.38
N ALA A 654 -15.44 20.04 -12.38
CA ALA A 654 -15.87 20.02 -10.99
C ALA A 654 -15.68 21.40 -10.33
N PRO A 655 -16.64 21.87 -9.51
CA PRO A 655 -16.52 23.15 -8.79
C PRO A 655 -15.25 23.27 -7.94
N SER A 656 -14.75 22.15 -7.40
CA SER A 656 -13.54 22.09 -6.58
C SER A 656 -12.26 22.56 -7.30
N TRP A 657 -12.27 22.61 -8.63
CA TRP A 657 -11.14 23.14 -9.42
C TRP A 657 -11.60 24.27 -10.35
N ARG A 658 -12.72 24.09 -11.05
CA ARG A 658 -13.26 25.06 -12.01
C ARG A 658 -13.60 26.39 -11.36
N ASP A 659 -14.24 26.34 -10.19
CA ASP A 659 -14.74 27.53 -9.48
C ASP A 659 -13.77 27.96 -8.37
N LEU A 660 -12.61 27.28 -8.25
CA LEU A 660 -11.57 27.63 -7.30
C LEU A 660 -10.95 28.99 -7.67
N PRO A 661 -10.93 29.99 -6.77
CA PRO A 661 -10.32 31.28 -7.04
C PRO A 661 -8.88 31.13 -7.52
N SER A 662 -8.48 31.99 -8.48
CA SER A 662 -7.14 31.93 -9.06
C SER A 662 -6.02 32.07 -8.04
N THR A 663 -6.22 32.90 -7.00
CA THR A 663 -5.29 33.04 -5.88
C THR A 663 -5.13 31.74 -5.10
N ASP A 664 -6.21 30.99 -4.87
CA ASP A 664 -6.15 29.70 -4.17
C ASP A 664 -5.48 28.62 -5.01
N ARG A 665 -5.64 28.64 -6.34
CA ARG A 665 -4.82 27.82 -7.25
C ARG A 665 -3.33 28.16 -7.12
N GLY A 666 -3.02 29.45 -7.01
CA GLY A 666 -1.68 29.95 -6.71
C GLY A 666 -1.12 29.36 -5.41
N ASN A 667 -1.90 29.41 -4.33
CA ASN A 667 -1.53 28.92 -3.01
C ASN A 667 -1.20 27.41 -3.01
N LEU A 668 -1.94 26.59 -3.76
CA LEU A 668 -1.63 25.16 -3.92
C LEU A 668 -0.25 24.93 -4.56
N MET A 669 0.12 25.74 -5.56
CA MET A 669 1.45 25.66 -6.18
C MET A 669 2.56 26.18 -5.27
N LEU A 670 2.28 27.21 -4.46
CA LEU A 670 3.22 27.71 -3.46
C LEU A 670 3.50 26.64 -2.38
N GLU A 671 2.46 25.97 -1.91
CA GLU A 671 2.60 24.85 -0.97
C GLU A 671 3.40 23.70 -1.59
N LEU A 672 3.12 23.35 -2.86
CA LEU A 672 3.88 22.34 -3.58
C LEU A 672 5.36 22.72 -3.71
N ALA A 673 5.68 23.99 -3.98
CA ALA A 673 7.05 24.47 -4.02
C ALA A 673 7.76 24.33 -2.65
N SER A 674 7.06 24.64 -1.56
CA SER A 674 7.59 24.46 -0.20
C SER A 674 7.81 22.98 0.15
N LEU A 675 6.93 22.08 -0.30
CA LEU A 675 7.13 20.63 -0.14
C LEU A 675 8.32 20.12 -0.97
N VAL A 676 8.52 20.65 -2.18
CA VAL A 676 9.72 20.32 -2.98
C VAL A 676 10.98 20.70 -2.23
N GLU A 677 11.06 21.92 -1.69
CA GLU A 677 12.22 22.39 -0.92
C GLU A 677 12.45 21.52 0.33
N LYS A 678 11.38 21.16 1.05
CA LYS A 678 11.45 20.26 2.21
C LYS A 678 11.97 18.87 1.86
N HIS A 679 11.68 18.38 0.65
CA HIS A 679 12.09 17.07 0.16
C HIS A 679 13.26 17.13 -0.84
N ALA A 680 13.98 18.26 -0.89
CA ALA A 680 14.92 18.55 -1.96
C ALA A 680 16.05 17.52 -2.08
N GLU A 681 16.67 17.15 -0.97
CA GLU A 681 17.74 16.15 -0.94
C GLU A 681 17.26 14.77 -1.41
N THR A 682 16.01 14.39 -1.11
CA THR A 682 15.44 13.11 -1.58
C THR A 682 15.17 13.17 -3.08
N LEU A 683 14.58 14.26 -3.57
CA LEU A 683 14.32 14.45 -5.01
C LEU A 683 15.63 14.48 -5.81
N ALA A 684 16.65 15.20 -5.31
CA ALA A 684 17.98 15.29 -5.91
C ALA A 684 18.70 13.93 -5.92
N THR A 685 18.57 13.15 -4.84
CA THR A 685 19.10 11.78 -4.78
C THR A 685 18.49 10.90 -5.85
N ILE A 686 17.15 10.95 -6.01
CA ILE A 686 16.46 10.15 -7.02
C ILE A 686 16.85 10.59 -8.43
N GLU A 687 16.91 11.89 -8.70
CA GLU A 687 17.37 12.45 -9.97
C GLU A 687 18.78 11.96 -10.32
N THR A 688 19.72 12.09 -9.40
CA THR A 688 21.12 11.64 -9.56
C THR A 688 21.18 10.15 -9.88
N TRP A 689 20.42 9.33 -9.15
CA TRP A 689 20.46 7.88 -9.28
C TRP A 689 19.81 7.38 -10.58
N ASP A 690 18.67 7.95 -10.96
CA ASP A 690 17.85 7.54 -12.12
C ASP A 690 18.40 8.13 -13.43
N ASN A 691 18.92 9.38 -13.41
CA ASN A 691 19.45 10.07 -14.59
C ASN A 691 20.98 9.95 -14.77
N GLY A 692 21.74 9.93 -13.67
CA GLY A 692 23.21 9.93 -13.67
C GLY A 692 23.88 11.30 -13.57
N LYS A 693 23.14 12.41 -13.52
CA LYS A 693 23.72 13.74 -13.30
C LYS A 693 24.36 13.86 -11.91
N PRO A 694 25.38 14.73 -11.71
CA PRO A 694 25.96 14.95 -10.39
C PRO A 694 24.94 15.43 -9.35
N TYR A 695 25.07 14.93 -8.12
CA TYR A 695 24.16 15.24 -7.01
C TYR A 695 24.10 16.72 -6.65
N SER A 696 25.25 17.39 -6.65
CA SER A 696 25.34 18.82 -6.37
C SER A 696 24.55 19.65 -7.39
N VAL A 697 24.56 19.26 -8.66
CA VAL A 697 23.78 19.90 -9.74
C VAL A 697 22.29 19.61 -9.57
N ALA A 698 21.92 18.33 -9.36
CA ALA A 698 20.52 17.96 -9.15
C ALA A 698 19.88 18.72 -7.97
N LEU A 699 20.64 18.89 -6.87
CA LEU A 699 20.17 19.57 -5.67
C LEU A 699 20.09 21.09 -5.85
N ASN A 700 21.18 21.71 -6.29
CA ASN A 700 21.32 23.16 -6.25
C ASN A 700 20.76 23.87 -7.49
N GLU A 701 20.61 23.15 -8.61
CA GLU A 701 20.10 23.69 -9.87
C GLU A 701 18.71 23.12 -10.17
N ASP A 702 18.60 21.83 -10.51
CA ASP A 702 17.33 21.23 -10.98
C ASP A 702 16.18 21.37 -9.97
N VAL A 703 16.39 20.89 -8.73
CA VAL A 703 15.33 20.91 -7.70
C VAL A 703 15.01 22.34 -7.25
N ALA A 704 16.02 23.22 -7.21
CA ALA A 704 15.82 24.63 -6.94
C ALA A 704 14.98 25.31 -8.05
N GLU A 705 15.24 24.97 -9.32
CA GLU A 705 14.47 25.45 -10.47
C GLU A 705 13.03 24.95 -10.43
N VAL A 706 12.78 23.70 -10.02
CA VAL A 706 11.42 23.15 -9.83
C VAL A 706 10.62 24.02 -8.85
N ALA A 707 11.18 24.27 -7.66
CA ALA A 707 10.52 25.10 -6.65
C ALA A 707 10.33 26.54 -7.13
N GLY A 708 11.35 27.13 -7.78
CA GLY A 708 11.29 28.47 -8.37
C GLY A 708 10.21 28.61 -9.43
N THR A 709 10.12 27.64 -10.35
CA THR A 709 9.12 27.62 -11.43
C THR A 709 7.71 27.51 -10.89
N LEU A 710 7.47 26.62 -9.94
CA LEU A 710 6.16 26.46 -9.29
C LEU A 710 5.76 27.75 -8.55
N ARG A 711 6.70 28.38 -7.85
CA ARG A 711 6.47 29.64 -7.14
C ARG A 711 6.17 30.80 -8.09
N TYR A 712 6.90 30.89 -9.19
CA TYR A 712 6.68 31.90 -10.22
C TYR A 712 5.28 31.82 -10.81
N TYR A 713 4.87 30.63 -11.24
CA TYR A 713 3.53 30.42 -11.81
C TYR A 713 2.42 30.48 -10.75
N GLY A 714 2.70 30.08 -9.51
CA GLY A 714 1.83 30.32 -8.36
C GLY A 714 1.51 31.79 -8.18
N GLY A 715 2.54 32.66 -8.25
CA GLY A 715 2.38 34.12 -8.20
C GLY A 715 1.68 34.73 -9.41
N TYR A 716 1.68 34.05 -10.55
CA TYR A 716 1.00 34.48 -11.78
C TYR A 716 -0.46 34.06 -11.87
N ALA A 717 -0.90 33.07 -11.08
CA ALA A 717 -2.22 32.44 -11.23
C ALA A 717 -3.37 33.46 -11.24
N ASP A 718 -3.28 34.52 -10.44
CA ASP A 718 -4.28 35.60 -10.35
C ASP A 718 -3.99 36.85 -11.20
N LYS A 719 -2.95 36.81 -12.05
CA LYS A 719 -2.52 37.92 -12.92
C LYS A 719 -2.75 37.67 -14.40
N ILE A 720 -3.47 36.60 -14.73
CA ILE A 720 -3.79 36.21 -16.11
C ILE A 720 -4.98 37.05 -16.59
N HIS A 721 -4.69 38.25 -17.09
CA HIS A 721 -5.71 39.23 -17.45
C HIS A 721 -6.17 39.12 -18.91
N GLY A 722 -7.43 39.50 -19.14
CA GLY A 722 -7.92 39.87 -20.46
C GLY A 722 -7.63 41.33 -20.79
N GLN A 723 -8.24 41.82 -21.86
CA GLN A 723 -8.10 43.20 -22.34
C GLN A 723 -9.48 43.83 -22.51
N VAL A 724 -9.62 45.11 -22.16
CA VAL A 724 -10.76 45.93 -22.60
C VAL A 724 -10.39 46.54 -23.94
N ILE A 725 -11.27 46.42 -24.94
CA ILE A 725 -11.01 46.84 -26.31
C ILE A 725 -11.94 48.01 -26.65
N ASN A 726 -11.35 49.19 -26.81
CA ASN A 726 -12.08 50.38 -27.22
C ASN A 726 -12.49 50.26 -28.69
N THR A 727 -13.80 50.35 -28.95
CA THR A 727 -14.36 50.32 -30.32
C THR A 727 -15.20 51.56 -30.58
N SER A 728 -16.44 51.62 -30.09
CA SER A 728 -17.33 52.79 -30.17
C SER A 728 -18.13 52.96 -28.87
N PRO A 729 -18.71 54.15 -28.58
CA PRO A 729 -19.52 54.35 -27.38
C PRO A 729 -20.73 53.41 -27.25
N ALA A 730 -21.24 52.88 -28.36
CA ALA A 730 -22.39 51.95 -28.37
C ALA A 730 -21.99 50.48 -28.12
N LYS A 731 -20.71 50.17 -27.96
CA LYS A 731 -20.19 48.80 -27.83
C LYS A 731 -19.11 48.69 -26.77
N PHE A 732 -19.37 47.89 -25.74
CA PHE A 732 -18.36 47.48 -24.78
C PHE A 732 -17.81 46.12 -25.18
N ALA A 733 -16.49 46.01 -25.37
CA ALA A 733 -15.83 44.77 -25.76
C ALA A 733 -14.67 44.47 -24.82
N TYR A 734 -14.54 43.22 -24.41
CA TYR A 734 -13.43 42.75 -23.58
C TYR A 734 -13.08 41.31 -23.92
N THR A 735 -11.88 40.86 -23.53
CA THR A 735 -11.45 39.47 -23.66
C THR A 735 -11.39 38.78 -22.30
N LEU A 736 -11.64 37.47 -22.29
CA LEU A 736 -11.36 36.56 -21.18
C LEU A 736 -10.20 35.64 -21.59
N ARG A 737 -9.38 35.23 -20.61
CA ARG A 737 -8.39 34.17 -20.78
C ARG A 737 -8.92 32.90 -20.11
N GLU A 738 -9.43 31.98 -20.91
CA GLU A 738 -10.02 30.74 -20.42
C GLU A 738 -9.01 29.60 -20.49
N PRO A 739 -8.94 28.68 -19.50
CA PRO A 739 -8.17 27.46 -19.65
C PRO A 739 -8.63 26.66 -20.88
N LEU A 740 -7.70 25.98 -21.53
CA LEU A 740 -7.99 25.11 -22.68
C LEU A 740 -8.76 23.84 -22.26
N GLY A 741 -8.43 23.26 -21.10
CA GLY A 741 -9.11 22.10 -20.54
C GLY A 741 -8.16 21.01 -20.05
N VAL A 742 -8.18 19.84 -20.69
CA VAL A 742 -7.26 18.72 -20.40
C VAL A 742 -6.01 18.85 -21.27
N CYS A 743 -4.87 19.03 -20.63
CA CYS A 743 -3.56 19.13 -21.27
C CYS A 743 -2.81 17.80 -21.15
N GLY A 744 -2.53 17.17 -22.29
CA GLY A 744 -1.60 16.04 -22.38
C GLY A 744 -0.16 16.56 -22.44
N GLN A 745 0.71 16.05 -21.59
CA GLN A 745 2.08 16.52 -21.47
C GLN A 745 3.06 15.35 -21.52
N ILE A 746 4.15 15.48 -22.27
CA ILE A 746 5.17 14.43 -22.42
C ILE A 746 6.54 15.07 -22.20
N ILE A 747 7.30 14.55 -21.25
CA ILE A 747 8.60 15.09 -20.83
C ILE A 747 9.76 14.17 -21.19
N PRO A 748 10.98 14.72 -21.40
CA PRO A 748 12.19 13.97 -21.67
C PRO A 748 12.83 13.48 -20.37
N TRP A 749 13.94 12.77 -20.51
CA TRP A 749 14.66 12.14 -19.40
C TRP A 749 15.82 12.97 -18.84
N ASN A 750 16.24 14.05 -19.49
CA ASN A 750 17.48 14.76 -19.17
C ASN A 750 17.36 15.74 -18.00
N TYR A 751 16.16 16.30 -17.79
CA TYR A 751 15.77 17.10 -16.62
C TYR A 751 14.33 16.73 -16.19
N PRO A 752 14.07 15.49 -15.75
CA PRO A 752 12.73 14.96 -15.54
C PRO A 752 11.83 15.86 -14.68
N LEU A 753 12.27 16.24 -13.48
CA LEU A 753 11.47 17.10 -12.59
C LEU A 753 11.35 18.53 -13.09
N ALA A 754 12.43 19.17 -13.54
CA ALA A 754 12.38 20.55 -14.03
C ALA A 754 11.43 20.65 -15.24
N MET A 755 11.50 19.70 -16.18
CA MET A 755 10.59 19.64 -17.33
C MET A 755 9.14 19.37 -16.91
N ALA A 756 8.92 18.62 -15.83
CA ALA A 756 7.58 18.49 -15.25
C ALA A 756 7.09 19.84 -14.71
N ALA A 757 7.91 20.59 -13.98
CA ALA A 757 7.55 21.90 -13.43
C ALA A 757 7.26 22.94 -14.53
N TRP A 758 8.08 22.98 -15.58
CA TRP A 758 7.90 23.87 -16.74
C TRP A 758 6.55 23.66 -17.44
N LYS A 759 6.03 22.43 -17.38
CA LYS A 759 4.75 22.06 -17.98
C LYS A 759 3.57 22.22 -17.01
N LEU A 760 3.73 21.78 -15.76
CA LEU A 760 2.69 21.82 -14.74
C LEU A 760 2.39 23.25 -14.30
N GLY A 761 3.42 24.06 -14.02
CA GLY A 761 3.29 25.43 -13.53
C GLY A 761 2.32 26.29 -14.34
N PRO A 762 2.58 26.56 -15.64
CA PRO A 762 1.71 27.40 -16.44
C PRO A 762 0.35 26.76 -16.72
N ALA A 763 0.27 25.43 -16.84
CA ALA A 763 -0.99 24.73 -17.06
C ALA A 763 -1.95 24.91 -15.87
N LEU A 764 -1.44 24.68 -14.65
CA LEU A 764 -2.20 24.76 -13.40
C LEU A 764 -2.55 26.20 -13.03
N ALA A 765 -1.64 27.17 -13.23
CA ALA A 765 -1.91 28.59 -13.04
C ALA A 765 -3.12 29.07 -13.86
N CYS A 766 -3.16 28.66 -15.13
CA CYS A 766 -4.27 28.94 -16.05
C CYS A 766 -5.57 28.19 -15.71
N GLY A 767 -5.56 27.21 -14.80
CA GLY A 767 -6.73 26.43 -14.40
C GLY A 767 -6.99 25.18 -15.24
N ASN A 768 -6.02 24.71 -16.02
CA ASN A 768 -6.14 23.46 -16.76
C ASN A 768 -6.01 22.24 -15.83
N THR A 769 -6.37 21.07 -16.34
CA THR A 769 -6.04 19.78 -15.73
C THR A 769 -5.04 19.04 -16.61
N VAL A 770 -4.25 18.15 -16.02
CA VAL A 770 -3.06 17.59 -16.68
C VAL A 770 -3.07 16.07 -16.65
N VAL A 771 -2.68 15.48 -17.78
CA VAL A 771 -2.20 14.10 -17.89
C VAL A 771 -0.77 14.16 -18.41
N ILE A 772 0.21 13.90 -17.54
CA ILE A 772 1.64 13.99 -17.86
C ILE A 772 2.28 12.60 -17.91
N LYS A 773 3.08 12.36 -18.94
CA LYS A 773 3.82 11.11 -19.15
C LYS A 773 5.32 11.35 -18.94
N ALA A 774 5.88 10.64 -17.96
CA ALA A 774 7.31 10.61 -17.68
C ALA A 774 8.08 9.88 -18.78
N ALA A 775 9.37 10.18 -18.95
CA ALA A 775 10.24 9.39 -19.79
C ALA A 775 10.43 7.99 -19.19
N GLU A 776 10.45 6.95 -20.03
CA GLU A 776 10.59 5.57 -19.54
C GLU A 776 11.95 5.27 -18.89
N GLN A 777 12.96 6.10 -19.17
CA GLN A 777 14.30 6.01 -18.60
C GLN A 777 14.39 6.55 -17.17
N THR A 778 13.58 7.57 -16.83
CA THR A 778 13.69 8.30 -15.57
C THR A 778 12.33 8.56 -14.89
N PRO A 779 11.58 7.51 -14.53
CA PRO A 779 10.24 7.66 -13.97
C PRO A 779 10.20 7.95 -12.46
N LEU A 780 11.31 7.78 -11.72
CA LEU A 780 11.23 7.63 -10.26
C LEU A 780 10.94 8.94 -9.54
N SER A 781 11.62 10.03 -9.94
CA SER A 781 11.57 11.32 -9.27
C SER A 781 10.17 11.96 -9.35
N ILE A 782 9.54 11.91 -10.53
CA ILE A 782 8.18 12.46 -10.73
C ILE A 782 7.10 11.65 -9.98
N LEU A 783 7.28 10.34 -9.81
CA LEU A 783 6.37 9.52 -8.98
C LEU A 783 6.49 9.85 -7.50
N TYR A 784 7.71 10.13 -7.01
CA TYR A 784 7.89 10.64 -5.67
C TYR A 784 7.23 12.02 -5.52
N PHE A 785 7.43 12.92 -6.48
CA PHE A 785 6.80 14.24 -6.55
C PHE A 785 5.25 14.18 -6.57
N ALA A 786 4.65 13.13 -7.14
CA ALA A 786 3.20 12.92 -7.11
C ALA A 786 2.62 12.84 -5.69
N GLN A 787 3.40 12.34 -4.72
CA GLN A 787 3.00 12.33 -3.31
C GLN A 787 2.87 13.76 -2.77
N LEU A 788 3.78 14.64 -3.17
CA LEU A 788 3.80 16.05 -2.77
C LEU A 788 2.63 16.82 -3.41
N ILE A 789 2.22 16.46 -4.63
CA ILE A 789 1.00 17.00 -5.27
C ILE A 789 -0.25 16.63 -4.45
N LYS A 790 -0.34 15.38 -3.96
CA LYS A 790 -1.45 14.97 -3.09
C LYS A 790 -1.40 15.69 -1.74
N GLU A 791 -0.22 15.81 -1.15
CA GLU A 791 -0.01 16.45 0.16
C GLU A 791 -0.31 17.95 0.14
N SER A 792 0.05 18.66 -0.94
CA SER A 792 -0.28 20.08 -1.14
C SER A 792 -1.78 20.36 -1.33
N GLY A 793 -2.61 19.33 -1.49
CA GLY A 793 -4.07 19.46 -1.47
C GLY A 793 -4.73 19.68 -2.83
N PHE A 794 -4.04 19.41 -3.94
CA PHE A 794 -4.66 19.46 -5.27
C PHE A 794 -5.89 18.54 -5.34
N PRO A 795 -7.02 18.99 -5.90
CA PRO A 795 -8.20 18.14 -6.04
C PRO A 795 -7.92 16.87 -6.89
N PRO A 796 -8.56 15.73 -6.56
CA PRO A 796 -8.40 14.51 -7.32
C PRO A 796 -8.66 14.70 -8.82
N GLY A 797 -7.70 14.26 -9.64
CA GLY A 797 -7.78 14.26 -11.09
C GLY A 797 -7.22 15.53 -11.74
N VAL A 798 -6.89 16.57 -10.98
CA VAL A 798 -6.28 17.79 -11.55
C VAL A 798 -4.91 17.50 -12.15
N VAL A 799 -4.11 16.65 -11.50
CA VAL A 799 -2.84 16.14 -12.02
C VAL A 799 -2.89 14.62 -12.04
N ASN A 800 -2.52 14.02 -13.18
CA ASN A 800 -2.38 12.58 -13.36
C ASN A 800 -1.01 12.32 -13.99
N ILE A 801 -0.20 11.47 -13.35
CA ILE A 801 1.17 11.15 -13.78
C ILE A 801 1.20 9.69 -14.21
N LEU A 802 1.60 9.47 -15.45
CA LEU A 802 1.72 8.17 -16.07
C LEU A 802 3.19 7.88 -16.38
N ASN A 803 3.61 6.64 -16.12
CA ASN A 803 4.83 6.10 -16.72
C ASN A 803 4.42 5.22 -17.89
N GLY A 804 5.25 5.06 -18.90
CA GLY A 804 4.97 4.11 -19.99
C GLY A 804 5.80 4.39 -21.23
N VAL A 805 5.72 3.48 -22.20
CA VAL A 805 6.50 3.58 -23.43
C VAL A 805 5.91 4.62 -24.38
N GLY A 806 6.76 5.41 -25.04
CA GLY A 806 6.31 6.47 -25.96
C GLY A 806 5.37 6.00 -27.09
N LYS A 807 5.61 4.80 -27.64
CA LYS A 807 4.78 4.21 -28.72
C LYS A 807 3.37 3.78 -28.27
N GLU A 808 3.15 3.65 -26.96
CA GLU A 808 1.88 3.21 -26.39
C GLU A 808 1.22 4.36 -25.63
N ALA A 809 1.71 4.67 -24.42
CA ALA A 809 1.15 5.74 -23.59
C ALA A 809 1.30 7.12 -24.24
N GLY A 810 2.47 7.43 -24.81
CA GLY A 810 2.71 8.73 -25.45
C GLY A 810 1.86 8.95 -26.70
N ALA A 811 1.75 7.93 -27.56
CA ALA A 811 0.89 7.95 -28.73
C ALA A 811 -0.58 8.09 -28.33
N ALA A 812 -1.04 7.30 -27.35
CA ALA A 812 -2.41 7.36 -26.85
C ALA A 812 -2.77 8.76 -26.33
N ILE A 813 -1.90 9.40 -25.55
CA ILE A 813 -2.11 10.78 -25.07
C ILE A 813 -2.23 11.75 -26.26
N ALA A 814 -1.31 11.70 -27.21
CA ALA A 814 -1.29 12.60 -28.36
C ALA A 814 -2.54 12.46 -29.26
N SER A 815 -3.03 11.23 -29.43
CA SER A 815 -4.20 10.91 -30.25
C SER A 815 -5.52 10.84 -29.48
N HIS A 816 -5.55 11.12 -28.18
CA HIS A 816 -6.81 11.07 -27.42
C HIS A 816 -7.73 12.23 -27.80
N LEU A 817 -9.01 11.97 -28.09
CA LEU A 817 -9.94 13.01 -28.57
C LEU A 817 -10.37 14.00 -27.48
N ASP A 818 -10.44 13.56 -26.23
CA ASP A 818 -10.74 14.43 -25.07
C ASP A 818 -9.52 15.16 -24.48
N VAL A 819 -8.37 15.17 -25.17
CA VAL A 819 -7.24 16.03 -24.82
C VAL A 819 -7.30 17.30 -25.68
N ASP A 820 -7.28 18.47 -25.04
CA ASP A 820 -7.48 19.77 -25.71
C ASP A 820 -6.15 20.39 -26.18
N LYS A 821 -5.05 20.03 -25.53
CA LYS A 821 -3.70 20.53 -25.82
C LYS A 821 -2.66 19.42 -25.63
N ILE A 822 -1.63 19.42 -26.48
CA ILE A 822 -0.40 18.64 -26.27
C ILE A 822 0.80 19.56 -26.03
N ALA A 823 1.58 19.29 -24.98
CA ALA A 823 2.92 19.85 -24.81
C ALA A 823 3.96 18.73 -24.79
N PHE A 824 4.95 18.77 -25.67
CA PHE A 824 5.97 17.74 -25.80
C PHE A 824 7.35 18.37 -25.75
N THR A 825 8.25 17.79 -24.96
CA THR A 825 9.68 18.06 -25.04
C THR A 825 10.44 16.76 -25.33
N GLY A 826 11.33 16.78 -26.33
CA GLY A 826 12.14 15.61 -26.70
C GLY A 826 12.68 15.66 -28.13
N SER A 827 12.95 14.51 -28.75
CA SER A 827 13.57 14.51 -30.08
C SER A 827 12.69 15.16 -31.16
N THR A 828 13.32 15.85 -32.13
CA THR A 828 12.63 16.46 -33.27
C THR A 828 11.88 15.43 -34.11
N ALA A 829 12.39 14.20 -34.22
CA ALA A 829 11.70 13.11 -34.92
C ALA A 829 10.37 12.75 -34.24
N THR A 830 10.36 12.61 -32.91
CA THR A 830 9.13 12.35 -32.14
C THR A 830 8.21 13.56 -32.15
N GLY A 831 8.74 14.79 -32.03
CA GLY A 831 7.94 16.02 -32.10
C GLY A 831 7.11 16.13 -33.39
N ARG A 832 7.68 15.75 -34.54
CA ARG A 832 6.94 15.67 -35.81
C ARG A 832 5.82 14.62 -35.79
N GLN A 833 6.01 13.49 -35.11
CA GLN A 833 4.96 12.48 -34.97
C GLN A 833 3.84 12.95 -34.03
N ILE A 834 4.20 13.61 -32.92
CA ILE A 834 3.25 14.23 -32.00
C ILE A 834 2.39 15.26 -32.74
N MET A 835 2.99 16.14 -33.54
CA MET A 835 2.27 17.12 -34.35
C MET A 835 1.26 16.45 -35.30
N LYS A 836 1.66 15.36 -35.98
CA LYS A 836 0.75 14.60 -36.84
C LYS A 836 -0.42 13.99 -36.06
N MET A 837 -0.15 13.36 -34.92
CA MET A 837 -1.19 12.76 -34.08
C MET A 837 -2.13 13.80 -33.46
N ALA A 838 -1.64 14.99 -33.13
CA ALA A 838 -2.44 16.08 -32.58
C ALA A 838 -3.43 16.67 -33.61
N SER A 839 -3.18 16.49 -34.92
CA SER A 839 -4.02 17.06 -35.98
C SER A 839 -5.44 16.50 -36.05
N ILE A 840 -5.68 15.30 -35.51
CA ILE A 840 -6.97 14.57 -35.61
C ILE A 840 -8.19 15.36 -35.09
N ASN A 841 -7.96 16.25 -34.12
CA ASN A 841 -8.97 17.17 -33.57
C ASN A 841 -8.38 18.58 -33.39
N MET A 842 -7.34 18.91 -34.17
CA MET A 842 -6.70 20.23 -34.21
C MET A 842 -6.27 20.76 -32.83
N LYS A 843 -5.69 19.90 -31.98
CA LYS A 843 -5.24 20.32 -30.64
C LYS A 843 -4.20 21.42 -30.73
N ASN A 844 -4.20 22.33 -29.76
CA ASN A 844 -3.08 23.25 -29.60
C ASN A 844 -1.81 22.46 -29.23
N ILE A 845 -0.68 22.82 -29.84
CA ILE A 845 0.62 22.16 -29.59
C ILE A 845 1.64 23.16 -29.04
N THR A 846 2.46 22.69 -28.11
CA THR A 846 3.76 23.30 -27.78
C THR A 846 4.81 22.21 -27.94
N LEU A 847 5.82 22.46 -28.76
CA LEU A 847 6.89 21.52 -29.04
C LEU A 847 8.21 22.18 -28.71
N GLU A 848 8.96 21.59 -27.78
CA GLU A 848 10.37 21.91 -27.54
C GLU A 848 11.20 20.71 -27.97
N THR A 849 12.15 20.92 -28.86
CA THR A 849 12.96 19.83 -29.43
C THR A 849 14.42 20.20 -29.51
N GLY A 850 15.22 19.33 -30.13
CA GLY A 850 16.67 19.44 -30.12
C GLY A 850 17.24 20.71 -30.76
N GLY A 851 18.54 20.87 -30.57
CA GLY A 851 19.30 22.02 -31.04
C GLY A 851 20.66 21.64 -31.60
N LYS A 852 21.24 22.60 -32.35
CA LYS A 852 22.66 22.61 -32.72
C LYS A 852 23.22 24.02 -32.50
N SER A 853 23.04 24.48 -31.26
CA SER A 853 23.23 25.87 -30.84
C SER A 853 24.64 26.36 -31.15
N PRO A 854 24.80 27.48 -31.87
CA PRO A 854 26.09 28.09 -32.12
C PRO A 854 26.56 28.93 -30.92
N LEU A 855 27.86 28.95 -30.68
CA LEU A 855 28.53 29.89 -29.78
C LEU A 855 29.62 30.61 -30.57
N LEU A 856 29.50 31.92 -30.69
CA LEU A 856 30.41 32.76 -31.45
C LEU A 856 31.42 33.42 -30.51
N VAL A 857 32.71 33.31 -30.80
CA VAL A 857 33.79 33.96 -30.06
C VAL A 857 34.53 34.90 -31.01
N PHE A 858 34.34 36.22 -30.82
CA PHE A 858 35.07 37.24 -31.57
C PHE A 858 36.46 37.49 -30.97
N ALA A 859 37.36 38.06 -31.77
CA ALA A 859 38.75 38.34 -31.36
C ALA A 859 38.87 39.33 -30.21
N ASP A 860 37.86 40.18 -30.03
CA ASP A 860 37.73 41.15 -28.93
C ASP A 860 36.96 40.59 -27.72
N ALA A 861 36.78 39.26 -27.62
CA ALA A 861 36.21 38.63 -26.44
C ALA A 861 37.25 38.50 -25.31
N ASP A 862 36.78 38.53 -24.05
CA ASP A 862 37.51 37.93 -22.94
C ASP A 862 37.59 36.42 -23.17
N LEU A 863 38.74 35.96 -23.68
CA LEU A 863 38.95 34.57 -24.06
C LEU A 863 38.88 33.60 -22.87
N ASP A 864 39.29 34.02 -21.67
CA ASP A 864 39.23 33.16 -20.48
C ASP A 864 37.76 32.89 -20.11
N GLN A 865 36.94 33.95 -20.08
CA GLN A 865 35.51 33.81 -19.84
C GLN A 865 34.79 33.06 -20.97
N ALA A 866 35.13 33.35 -22.23
CA ALA A 866 34.57 32.66 -23.39
C ALA A 866 34.84 31.15 -23.33
N VAL A 867 36.05 30.74 -22.95
CA VAL A 867 36.41 29.32 -22.78
C VAL A 867 35.61 28.66 -21.65
N LYS A 868 35.54 29.30 -20.48
CA LYS A 868 34.81 28.77 -19.31
C LYS A 868 33.33 28.59 -19.59
N TRP A 869 32.68 29.60 -20.18
CA TRP A 869 31.27 29.52 -20.54
C TRP A 869 31.01 28.57 -21.72
N SER A 870 31.92 28.48 -22.69
CA SER A 870 31.81 27.49 -23.76
C SER A 870 31.88 26.07 -23.21
N HIS A 871 32.76 25.82 -22.24
CA HIS A 871 32.89 24.54 -21.56
C HIS A 871 31.61 24.19 -20.80
N ALA A 872 31.13 25.09 -19.93
CA ALA A 872 29.89 24.90 -19.19
C ALA A 872 28.69 24.67 -20.16
N GLY A 873 28.63 25.44 -21.26
CA GLY A 873 27.57 25.36 -22.24
C GLY A 873 27.43 24.01 -22.95
N ILE A 874 28.49 23.20 -23.06
CA ILE A 874 28.45 21.89 -23.73
C ILE A 874 28.73 20.69 -22.82
N MET A 875 29.46 20.87 -21.72
CA MET A 875 29.84 19.76 -20.84
C MET A 875 28.87 19.58 -19.66
N SER A 876 28.14 20.62 -19.25
CA SER A 876 27.13 20.50 -18.19
C SER A 876 26.06 19.44 -18.53
N ASN A 877 25.53 18.78 -17.49
CA ASN A 877 24.59 17.65 -17.61
C ASN A 877 25.03 16.60 -18.65
N MET A 878 26.33 16.38 -18.72
CA MET A 878 26.98 15.47 -19.64
C MET A 878 26.65 15.76 -21.12
N GLY A 879 26.42 17.03 -21.47
CA GLY A 879 26.02 17.48 -22.80
C GLY A 879 24.63 17.01 -23.24
N GLN A 880 23.84 16.44 -22.32
CA GLN A 880 22.45 16.03 -22.55
C GLN A 880 21.51 17.24 -22.34
N ILE A 881 21.81 18.35 -23.00
CA ILE A 881 21.07 19.63 -22.93
C ILE A 881 20.63 20.03 -24.33
N CYS A 882 19.35 20.34 -24.53
CA CYS A 882 18.82 20.73 -25.84
C CYS A 882 19.42 22.04 -26.37
N THR A 883 19.75 22.98 -25.48
CA THR A 883 20.42 24.24 -25.81
C THR A 883 21.94 24.13 -25.85
N ALA A 884 22.53 22.95 -25.62
CA ALA A 884 23.98 22.78 -25.56
C ALA A 884 24.70 23.46 -26.74
N THR A 885 25.67 24.32 -26.43
CA THR A 885 26.46 25.08 -27.41
C THR A 885 27.51 24.21 -28.08
N SER A 886 27.01 23.21 -28.81
CA SER A 886 27.79 22.13 -29.41
C SER A 886 28.52 22.53 -30.70
N ARG A 887 28.26 23.73 -31.25
CA ARG A 887 29.03 24.35 -32.34
C ARG A 887 29.70 25.62 -31.85
N VAL A 888 30.99 25.58 -31.58
CA VAL A 888 31.77 26.76 -31.24
C VAL A 888 32.43 27.29 -32.51
N LEU A 889 32.10 28.53 -32.89
CA LEU A 889 32.71 29.24 -33.99
C LEU A 889 33.59 30.35 -33.41
N VAL A 890 34.87 30.36 -33.77
CA VAL A 890 35.87 31.26 -33.19
C VAL A 890 36.54 32.08 -34.28
N GLU A 891 36.75 33.38 -34.05
CA GLU A 891 37.40 34.23 -35.03
C GLU A 891 38.85 33.76 -35.30
N GLU A 892 39.24 33.69 -36.58
CA GLU A 892 40.48 33.05 -37.05
C GLU A 892 41.74 33.54 -36.30
N SER A 893 41.79 34.81 -35.92
CA SER A 893 42.92 35.43 -35.22
C SER A 893 43.15 34.92 -33.79
N VAL A 894 42.14 34.33 -33.15
CA VAL A 894 42.21 33.79 -31.78
C VAL A 894 41.91 32.29 -31.69
N TYR A 895 41.66 31.63 -32.83
CA TYR A 895 41.24 30.23 -32.91
C TYR A 895 42.20 29.26 -32.20
N ASP A 896 43.49 29.27 -32.55
CA ASP A 896 44.45 28.30 -31.99
C ASP A 896 44.58 28.45 -30.46
N LYS A 897 44.68 29.70 -30.00
CA LYS A 897 44.73 30.03 -28.56
C LYS A 897 43.46 29.59 -27.83
N PHE A 898 42.29 29.80 -28.42
CA PHE A 898 41.03 29.34 -27.84
C PHE A 898 40.99 27.82 -27.73
N VAL A 899 41.39 27.09 -28.78
CA VAL A 899 41.39 25.62 -28.78
C VAL A 899 42.31 25.06 -27.69
N GLU A 900 43.51 25.63 -27.51
CA GLU A 900 44.44 25.23 -26.44
C GLU A 900 43.83 25.46 -25.06
N LEU A 901 43.36 26.67 -24.78
CA LEU A 901 42.73 27.02 -23.50
C LEU A 901 41.47 26.17 -23.23
N PHE A 902 40.67 25.91 -24.25
CA PHE A 902 39.48 25.07 -24.13
C PHE A 902 39.85 23.64 -23.73
N LYS A 903 40.88 23.04 -24.35
CA LYS A 903 41.36 21.70 -23.97
C LYS A 903 41.86 21.67 -22.53
N GLU A 904 42.58 22.70 -22.09
CA GLU A 904 43.03 22.83 -20.70
C GLU A 904 41.85 22.91 -19.73
N GLN A 905 40.84 23.71 -20.07
CA GLN A 905 39.61 23.83 -19.29
C GLN A 905 38.83 22.51 -19.19
N VAL A 906 38.67 21.78 -20.32
CA VAL A 906 38.05 20.44 -20.32
C VAL A 906 38.82 19.51 -19.37
N LYS A 907 40.15 19.48 -19.47
CA LYS A 907 40.99 18.62 -18.63
C LYS A 907 40.94 18.99 -17.15
N ALA A 908 40.85 20.28 -16.85
CA ALA A 908 40.86 20.78 -15.48
C ALA A 908 39.51 20.57 -14.76
N VAL A 909 38.39 20.70 -15.48
CA VAL A 909 37.05 20.74 -14.86
C VAL A 909 36.22 19.49 -15.11
N SER A 910 36.27 18.86 -16.29
CA SER A 910 35.40 17.72 -16.62
C SER A 910 35.90 16.40 -16.04
N LYS A 911 35.97 16.32 -14.71
CA LYS A 911 36.26 15.07 -14.01
C LYS A 911 35.08 14.10 -14.17
N VAL A 912 35.33 12.97 -14.82
CA VAL A 912 34.39 11.87 -14.98
C VAL A 912 34.44 10.97 -13.75
N GLY A 913 33.30 10.68 -13.14
CA GLY A 913 33.29 9.97 -11.86
C GLY A 913 31.91 9.56 -11.37
N ASP A 914 31.87 9.06 -10.14
CA ASP A 914 30.62 8.73 -9.44
C ASP A 914 29.77 10.00 -9.27
N PRO A 915 28.52 10.03 -9.78
CA PRO A 915 27.63 11.19 -9.65
C PRO A 915 27.39 11.67 -8.21
N PHE A 916 27.60 10.82 -7.19
CA PHE A 916 27.48 11.20 -5.79
C PHE A 916 28.76 11.79 -5.17
N SER A 917 29.88 11.79 -5.89
CA SER A 917 31.14 12.38 -5.42
C SER A 917 31.18 13.90 -5.65
N ASP A 918 31.58 14.66 -4.63
CA ASP A 918 31.64 16.13 -4.65
C ASP A 918 32.55 16.71 -5.74
N ASP A 919 33.52 15.93 -6.21
CA ASP A 919 34.48 16.34 -7.23
C ASP A 919 34.10 15.92 -8.67
N THR A 920 32.96 15.23 -8.84
CA THR A 920 32.50 14.79 -10.15
C THR A 920 31.75 15.91 -10.86
N PHE A 921 32.23 16.26 -12.05
CA PHE A 921 31.54 17.18 -12.95
C PHE A 921 30.71 16.41 -13.99
N GLN A 922 31.19 15.23 -14.39
CA GLN A 922 30.69 14.50 -15.55
C GLN A 922 30.24 13.08 -15.13
N GLY A 923 28.92 12.88 -15.08
CA GLY A 923 28.32 11.56 -14.85
C GLY A 923 28.25 10.67 -16.13
N PRO A 924 27.54 9.54 -16.07
CA PRO A 924 27.29 8.69 -17.24
C PRO A 924 26.19 9.27 -18.15
N GLN A 925 26.10 8.75 -19.38
CA GLN A 925 24.92 8.95 -20.23
C GLN A 925 23.73 8.16 -19.67
N VAL A 926 22.51 8.66 -19.85
CA VAL A 926 21.31 8.10 -19.20
C VAL A 926 21.03 6.63 -19.53
N THR A 927 21.43 6.16 -20.72
CA THR A 927 21.15 4.79 -21.18
C THR A 927 22.25 4.28 -22.08
N LYS A 928 22.33 2.94 -22.20
CA LYS A 928 23.16 2.26 -23.18
C LYS A 928 22.92 2.72 -24.62
N THR A 929 21.66 2.94 -25.00
CA THR A 929 21.32 3.43 -26.35
C THR A 929 21.88 4.83 -26.61
N GLN A 930 21.79 5.74 -25.63
CA GLN A 930 22.35 7.08 -25.77
C GLN A 930 23.88 7.04 -25.79
N TYR A 931 24.49 6.22 -24.94
CA TYR A 931 25.93 5.96 -24.92
C TYR A 931 26.45 5.47 -26.28
N ASP A 932 25.83 4.44 -26.85
CA ASP A 932 26.22 3.88 -28.15
C ASP A 932 25.99 4.90 -29.29
N ARG A 933 24.93 5.72 -29.20
CA ARG A 933 24.68 6.82 -30.13
C ARG A 933 25.83 7.81 -30.14
N VAL A 934 26.25 8.31 -28.97
CA VAL A 934 27.34 9.30 -28.88
C VAL A 934 28.65 8.72 -29.43
N LEU A 935 29.00 7.48 -29.07
CA LEU A 935 30.17 6.79 -29.64
C LEU A 935 30.10 6.67 -31.16
N SER A 936 28.93 6.40 -31.74
CA SER A 936 28.77 6.35 -33.19
C SER A 936 29.03 7.69 -33.89
N TYR A 937 28.72 8.83 -33.24
CA TYR A 937 29.04 10.16 -33.76
C TYR A 937 30.54 10.47 -33.70
N ILE A 938 31.24 9.97 -32.68
CA ILE A 938 32.69 10.07 -32.59
C ILE A 938 33.35 9.37 -33.78
N GLU A 939 32.92 8.14 -34.08
CA GLU A 939 33.42 7.41 -35.24
C GLU A 939 33.06 8.09 -36.58
N SER A 940 31.86 8.65 -36.70
CA SER A 940 31.46 9.48 -37.85
C SER A 940 32.44 10.64 -38.05
N GLY A 941 32.76 11.37 -36.98
CA GLY A 941 33.68 12.50 -37.02
C GLY A 941 35.08 12.12 -37.50
N LYS A 942 35.64 11.01 -36.98
CA LYS A 942 36.91 10.46 -37.45
C LYS A 942 36.85 10.07 -38.93
N SER A 943 35.78 9.39 -39.34
CA SER A 943 35.61 8.88 -40.71
C SER A 943 35.40 9.97 -41.76
N GLU A 944 34.79 11.10 -41.38
CA GLU A 944 34.55 12.23 -42.28
C GLU A 944 35.75 13.18 -42.39
N GLY A 945 36.81 12.93 -41.61
CA GLY A 945 38.08 13.66 -41.67
C GLY A 945 38.21 14.83 -40.70
N ALA A 946 37.35 14.91 -39.67
CA ALA A 946 37.57 15.85 -38.56
C ALA A 946 38.73 15.39 -37.67
N THR A 947 39.38 16.33 -36.98
CA THR A 947 40.46 16.01 -36.03
C THR A 947 39.90 15.86 -34.62
N LEU A 948 40.06 14.67 -34.03
CA LEU A 948 39.75 14.45 -32.61
C LEU A 948 40.87 15.06 -31.75
N ALA A 949 40.58 16.20 -31.11
CA ALA A 949 41.57 16.98 -30.37
C ALA A 949 41.78 16.50 -28.92
N THR A 950 40.73 15.95 -28.29
CA THR A 950 40.77 15.27 -26.99
C THR A 950 39.50 14.43 -26.77
N GLY A 951 39.57 13.43 -25.88
CA GLY A 951 38.47 12.52 -25.55
C GLY A 951 38.12 11.54 -26.66
N GLY A 952 36.83 11.31 -26.90
CA GLY A 952 36.35 10.46 -28.00
C GLY A 952 36.39 8.95 -27.69
N GLU A 953 36.37 8.59 -26.41
CA GLU A 953 36.45 7.20 -25.95
C GLU A 953 35.51 6.92 -24.78
N ALA A 954 35.15 5.65 -24.63
CA ALA A 954 34.50 5.10 -23.46
C ALA A 954 35.38 5.26 -22.22
N TYR A 955 34.82 5.75 -21.11
CA TYR A 955 35.54 5.85 -19.84
C TYR A 955 35.18 4.68 -18.93
N LYS A 956 36.18 3.90 -18.49
CA LYS A 956 35.96 2.66 -17.72
C LYS A 956 36.56 2.68 -16.30
N ASP A 957 37.21 3.76 -15.91
CA ASP A 957 37.92 3.81 -14.62
C ASP A 957 36.94 3.90 -13.43
N VAL A 958 35.67 4.21 -13.66
CA VAL A 958 34.61 4.15 -12.64
C VAL A 958 34.15 2.69 -12.50
N ASN A 959 34.88 1.90 -11.70
CA ASN A 959 34.55 0.51 -11.36
C ASN A 959 34.35 -0.45 -12.57
N GLY A 960 34.79 -0.08 -13.77
CA GLY A 960 34.72 -0.92 -14.98
C GLY A 960 33.35 -1.03 -15.65
N LYS A 961 32.33 -0.30 -15.17
CA LYS A 961 30.94 -0.38 -15.64
C LYS A 961 30.34 1.01 -15.90
N GLY A 962 29.14 1.03 -16.46
CA GLY A 962 28.36 2.25 -16.64
C GLY A 962 28.57 2.92 -18.00
N PHE A 963 27.76 3.94 -18.24
CA PHE A 963 27.63 4.58 -19.55
C PHE A 963 28.48 5.85 -19.68
N PHE A 964 29.73 5.82 -19.22
CA PHE A 964 30.60 6.99 -19.17
C PHE A 964 31.36 7.24 -20.48
N ILE A 965 31.37 8.49 -20.93
CA ILE A 965 32.09 8.92 -22.14
C ILE A 965 33.01 10.08 -21.78
N THR A 966 34.24 10.03 -22.30
CA THR A 966 35.19 11.14 -22.15
C THR A 966 34.70 12.39 -22.89
N PRO A 967 34.77 13.59 -22.27
CA PRO A 967 34.47 14.85 -22.93
C PRO A 967 35.23 14.99 -24.25
N THR A 968 34.50 15.16 -25.34
CA THR A 968 35.00 15.00 -26.70
C THR A 968 35.06 16.34 -27.42
N VAL A 969 36.22 16.65 -28.01
CA VAL A 969 36.44 17.89 -28.76
C VAL A 969 36.93 17.56 -30.16
N PHE A 970 36.19 18.00 -31.17
CA PHE A 970 36.60 17.92 -32.58
C PHE A 970 36.97 19.30 -33.12
N THR A 971 38.06 19.37 -33.88
CA THR A 971 38.53 20.53 -34.65
C THR A 971 38.63 20.17 -36.13
N ASN A 972 38.97 21.15 -36.98
CA ASN A 972 39.07 20.98 -38.43
C ASN A 972 37.76 20.42 -39.04
N VAL A 973 36.63 20.87 -38.52
CA VAL A 973 35.29 20.40 -38.90
C VAL A 973 34.79 21.22 -40.10
N LYS A 974 34.18 20.53 -41.08
CA LYS A 974 33.53 21.17 -42.24
C LYS A 974 32.03 21.25 -42.01
N ASP A 975 31.41 22.30 -42.54
CA ASP A 975 29.99 22.58 -42.32
C ASP A 975 29.05 21.47 -42.83
N THR A 976 29.51 20.66 -43.80
CA THR A 976 28.76 19.53 -44.36
C THR A 976 28.85 18.24 -43.53
N MET A 977 29.73 18.18 -42.52
CA MET A 977 29.92 16.98 -41.71
C MET A 977 28.70 16.69 -40.84
N LYS A 978 28.40 15.41 -40.64
CA LYS A 978 27.29 14.96 -39.79
C LYS A 978 27.40 15.49 -38.37
N ILE A 979 28.60 15.45 -37.79
CA ILE A 979 28.87 15.95 -36.43
C ILE A 979 28.67 17.47 -36.28
N TYR A 980 28.70 18.21 -37.39
CA TYR A 980 28.40 19.64 -37.45
C TYR A 980 26.90 19.92 -37.62
N ARG A 981 26.18 19.10 -38.40
CA ARG A 981 24.75 19.32 -38.71
C ARG A 981 23.79 18.74 -37.67
N GLU A 982 24.14 17.61 -37.06
CA GLU A 982 23.22 16.85 -36.22
C GLU A 982 23.45 17.03 -34.71
N GLU A 983 22.37 16.91 -33.95
CA GLU A 983 22.40 16.87 -32.49
C GLU A 983 22.94 15.51 -32.00
N VAL A 984 24.04 15.55 -31.27
CA VAL A 984 24.68 14.37 -30.67
C VAL A 984 24.04 14.04 -29.31
N PHE A 985 23.78 15.08 -28.51
CA PHE A 985 23.18 14.99 -27.17
C PHE A 985 24.06 14.21 -26.17
N GLY A 986 25.31 14.63 -26.06
CA GLY A 986 26.35 14.08 -25.18
C GLY A 986 27.50 15.08 -25.04
N PRO A 987 28.57 14.77 -24.30
CA PRO A 987 29.65 15.71 -24.00
C PRO A 987 30.58 15.86 -25.21
N PHE A 988 30.07 16.49 -26.26
CA PHE A 988 30.63 16.48 -27.61
C PHE A 988 30.53 17.87 -28.23
N VAL A 989 31.68 18.46 -28.56
CA VAL A 989 31.75 19.79 -29.19
C VAL A 989 32.52 19.74 -30.51
N VAL A 990 32.06 20.53 -31.48
CA VAL A 990 32.84 20.88 -32.67
C VAL A 990 33.29 22.33 -32.58
N ILE A 991 34.56 22.59 -32.87
CA ILE A 991 35.15 23.91 -32.91
C ILE A 991 35.62 24.21 -34.34
N SER A 992 35.26 25.37 -34.88
CA SER A 992 35.64 25.82 -36.22
C SER A 992 35.94 27.31 -36.25
N SER A 993 36.79 27.75 -37.18
CA SER A 993 37.14 29.17 -37.31
C SER A 993 36.20 29.92 -38.27
N PHE A 994 36.03 31.23 -38.10
CA PHE A 994 35.38 32.15 -39.07
C PHE A 994 36.23 33.43 -39.26
N LYS A 995 36.01 34.19 -40.33
CA LYS A 995 36.81 35.40 -40.65
C LYS A 995 36.11 36.73 -40.42
N THR A 996 34.79 36.77 -40.60
CA THR A 996 34.01 38.02 -40.56
C THR A 996 32.74 37.88 -39.74
N GLU A 997 32.17 39.00 -39.26
CA GLU A 997 30.88 39.02 -38.53
C GLU A 997 29.77 38.43 -39.40
N GLU A 998 29.76 38.76 -40.70
CA GLU A 998 28.78 38.27 -41.67
C GLU A 998 28.86 36.76 -41.86
N GLU A 999 30.07 36.22 -42.03
CA GLU A 999 30.30 34.77 -42.15
C GLU A 999 29.87 34.03 -40.86
N ALA A 1000 30.18 34.60 -39.69
CA ALA A 1000 29.80 34.00 -38.41
C ALA A 1000 28.28 33.87 -38.28
N ILE A 1001 27.53 34.91 -38.66
CA ILE A 1001 26.06 34.92 -38.64
C ILE A 1001 25.51 33.92 -39.65
N GLU A 1002 26.03 33.90 -40.88
CA GLU A 1002 25.59 32.96 -41.92
C GLU A 1002 25.73 31.51 -41.45
N ARG A 1003 26.90 31.14 -40.91
CA ARG A 1003 27.19 29.78 -40.44
C ARG A 1003 26.47 29.42 -39.15
N ALA A 1004 26.24 30.39 -38.26
CA ALA A 1004 25.39 30.20 -37.09
C ALA A 1004 23.97 29.80 -37.51
N ASN A 1005 23.42 30.49 -38.52
CA ASN A 1005 22.05 30.30 -39.01
C ASN A 1005 21.89 29.13 -39.99
N ASP A 1006 22.95 28.68 -40.65
CA ASP A 1006 22.94 27.50 -41.53
C ASP A 1006 22.80 26.20 -40.71
N THR A 1007 21.58 25.97 -40.28
CA THR A 1007 21.13 24.77 -39.58
C THR A 1007 19.60 24.71 -39.64
N THR A 1008 19.04 23.51 -39.52
CA THR A 1008 17.59 23.32 -39.40
C THR A 1008 17.06 23.70 -38.02
N TYR A 1009 17.95 23.87 -37.04
CA TYR A 1009 17.63 24.17 -35.65
C TYR A 1009 17.71 25.67 -35.35
N GLY A 1010 17.17 26.09 -34.20
CA GLY A 1010 17.19 27.48 -33.75
C GLY A 1010 16.74 27.62 -32.30
N LEU A 1011 17.32 26.85 -31.39
CA LEU A 1011 16.93 26.85 -29.98
C LEU A 1011 17.67 27.93 -29.18
N GLY A 1012 18.95 27.73 -28.91
CA GLY A 1012 19.81 28.68 -28.21
C GLY A 1012 21.00 29.14 -29.06
N SER A 1013 21.67 30.20 -28.62
CA SER A 1013 22.93 30.70 -29.19
C SER A 1013 23.68 31.52 -28.15
N ALA A 1014 25.01 31.59 -28.24
CA ALA A 1014 25.82 32.47 -27.40
C ALA A 1014 26.78 33.33 -28.24
N VAL A 1015 27.09 34.54 -27.78
CA VAL A 1015 27.99 35.49 -28.46
C VAL A 1015 28.94 36.11 -27.45
N PHE A 1016 30.25 35.98 -27.69
CA PHE A 1016 31.31 36.54 -26.86
C PHE A 1016 32.04 37.66 -27.60
N THR A 1017 31.95 38.88 -27.05
CA THR A 1017 32.63 40.09 -27.54
C THR A 1017 32.53 41.19 -26.47
N GLU A 1018 33.58 42.00 -26.29
CA GLU A 1018 33.51 43.21 -25.46
C GLU A 1018 32.80 44.37 -26.16
N ASN A 1019 32.57 44.28 -27.48
CA ASN A 1019 31.87 45.29 -28.25
C ASN A 1019 30.35 45.11 -28.17
N LEU A 1020 29.69 45.90 -27.31
CA LEU A 1020 28.25 45.84 -27.12
C LEU A 1020 27.43 46.10 -28.39
N THR A 1021 27.91 46.96 -29.29
CA THR A 1021 27.19 47.23 -30.54
C THR A 1021 27.22 46.00 -31.43
N LYS A 1022 28.38 45.33 -31.53
CA LYS A 1022 28.53 44.06 -32.23
C LYS A 1022 27.63 43.00 -31.59
N ALA A 1023 27.70 42.85 -30.26
CA ALA A 1023 26.89 41.86 -29.53
C ALA A 1023 25.40 41.98 -29.85
N HIS A 1024 24.83 43.19 -29.81
CA HIS A 1024 23.42 43.41 -30.12
C HIS A 1024 23.08 43.24 -31.61
N ARG A 1025 23.98 43.60 -32.54
CA ARG A 1025 23.78 43.33 -33.98
C ARG A 1025 23.73 41.84 -34.27
N VAL A 1026 24.71 41.10 -33.77
CA VAL A 1026 24.82 39.66 -33.94
C VAL A 1026 23.64 38.95 -33.27
N ALA A 1027 23.30 39.31 -32.02
CA ALA A 1027 22.16 38.72 -31.32
C ALA A 1027 20.82 38.95 -32.03
N ARG A 1028 20.64 40.10 -32.68
CA ARG A 1028 19.46 40.38 -33.51
C ARG A 1028 19.42 39.56 -34.80
N ALA A 1029 20.58 39.22 -35.36
CA ALA A 1029 20.69 38.55 -36.66
C ALA A 1029 20.67 37.02 -36.56
N ILE A 1030 21.03 36.45 -35.40
CA ILE A 1030 20.96 35.01 -35.18
C ILE A 1030 19.50 34.55 -35.02
N GLU A 1031 19.14 33.52 -35.76
CA GLU A 1031 17.82 32.89 -35.77
C GLU A 1031 17.72 31.82 -34.68
N ALA A 1032 17.72 32.26 -33.42
CA ALA A 1032 17.55 31.41 -32.25
C ALA A 1032 16.43 31.93 -31.34
N GLY A 1033 15.83 31.03 -30.56
CA GLY A 1033 14.83 31.39 -29.56
C GLY A 1033 15.39 32.17 -28.37
N MET A 1034 16.64 31.87 -28.01
CA MET A 1034 17.39 32.48 -26.92
C MET A 1034 18.80 32.81 -27.39
N VAL A 1035 19.30 33.99 -27.01
CA VAL A 1035 20.68 34.40 -27.30
C VAL A 1035 21.31 34.96 -26.02
N TRP A 1036 22.41 34.34 -25.60
CA TRP A 1036 23.25 34.80 -24.50
C TRP A 1036 24.38 35.69 -25.02
N ILE A 1037 24.65 36.80 -24.33
CA ILE A 1037 25.79 37.67 -24.61
C ILE A 1037 26.75 37.57 -23.44
N ASN A 1038 27.97 37.11 -23.70
CA ASN A 1038 29.03 36.90 -22.71
C ASN A 1038 28.66 35.92 -21.56
N SER A 1039 27.71 35.02 -21.81
CA SER A 1039 27.38 33.85 -20.97
C SER A 1039 26.88 32.70 -21.87
N SER A 1040 26.55 31.55 -21.28
CA SER A 1040 25.93 30.44 -22.00
C SER A 1040 25.15 29.52 -21.05
N ASN A 1041 23.92 29.18 -21.41
CA ASN A 1041 23.04 28.25 -20.67
C ASN A 1041 22.71 28.63 -19.22
N ASP A 1042 22.93 29.87 -18.80
CA ASP A 1042 22.27 30.39 -17.62
C ASP A 1042 20.77 30.56 -17.92
N SER A 1043 19.95 29.76 -17.24
CA SER A 1043 18.49 29.71 -17.41
C SER A 1043 17.79 30.37 -16.22
N ASP A 1044 16.64 30.96 -16.48
CA ASP A 1044 15.76 31.50 -15.45
C ASP A 1044 14.30 31.31 -15.87
N TYR A 1045 13.49 30.71 -15.00
CA TYR A 1045 12.09 30.40 -15.26
C TYR A 1045 11.21 31.62 -15.57
N ARG A 1046 11.69 32.84 -15.33
CA ARG A 1046 11.02 34.10 -15.67
C ARG A 1046 11.24 34.51 -17.14
N ILE A 1047 12.24 33.95 -17.80
CA ILE A 1047 12.60 34.25 -19.19
C ILE A 1047 11.97 33.19 -20.10
N PRO A 1048 11.32 33.57 -21.20
CA PRO A 1048 10.70 32.59 -22.10
C PRO A 1048 11.75 31.70 -22.76
N PHE A 1049 11.46 30.40 -22.78
CA PHE A 1049 12.28 29.38 -23.40
C PHE A 1049 11.56 28.82 -24.62
N GLY A 1050 12.27 28.67 -25.73
CA GLY A 1050 11.84 27.79 -26.80
C GLY A 1050 12.27 28.17 -28.20
N GLY A 1051 12.25 27.18 -29.10
CA GLY A 1051 12.94 27.27 -30.39
C GLY A 1051 12.21 28.00 -31.51
N VAL A 1052 12.95 28.37 -32.55
CA VAL A 1052 12.44 28.66 -33.90
C VAL A 1052 12.80 27.50 -34.86
N LYS A 1053 12.38 27.57 -36.12
CA LYS A 1053 12.63 26.54 -37.15
C LYS A 1053 12.15 25.16 -36.70
N GLN A 1054 12.99 24.12 -36.80
CA GLN A 1054 12.64 22.77 -36.34
C GLN A 1054 12.94 22.53 -34.86
N SER A 1055 13.47 23.51 -34.12
CA SER A 1055 13.72 23.36 -32.68
C SER A 1055 12.45 23.48 -31.85
N GLY A 1056 11.38 24.10 -32.36
CA GLY A 1056 10.12 24.11 -31.61
C GLY A 1056 9.00 24.93 -32.21
N ILE A 1057 7.84 24.84 -31.56
CA ILE A 1057 6.63 25.63 -31.82
C ILE A 1057 6.06 26.06 -30.46
N GLY A 1058 5.89 27.37 -30.27
CA GLY A 1058 5.45 27.94 -28.99
C GLY A 1058 6.63 28.28 -28.07
N ARG A 1059 6.31 28.60 -26.81
CA ARG A 1059 7.29 28.89 -25.76
C ARG A 1059 6.83 28.25 -24.45
N GLU A 1060 7.78 27.83 -23.64
CA GLU A 1060 7.62 27.52 -22.21
C GLU A 1060 8.28 28.64 -21.38
N LEU A 1061 8.07 28.61 -20.05
CA LEU A 1061 8.60 29.63 -19.12
C LEU A 1061 8.09 31.07 -19.37
N GLY A 1062 8.37 31.95 -18.40
CA GLY A 1062 7.97 33.34 -18.40
C GLY A 1062 6.45 33.56 -18.54
N GLU A 1063 6.07 34.81 -18.78
CA GLU A 1063 4.67 35.15 -19.08
C GLU A 1063 4.22 34.53 -20.41
N ALA A 1064 5.13 34.41 -21.39
CA ALA A 1064 4.83 33.86 -22.70
C ALA A 1064 4.33 32.41 -22.65
N GLY A 1065 4.82 31.61 -21.69
CA GLY A 1065 4.38 30.24 -21.47
C GLY A 1065 2.89 30.13 -21.12
N LEU A 1066 2.32 31.10 -20.40
CA LEU A 1066 0.89 31.12 -20.03
C LEU A 1066 -0.03 31.19 -21.26
N ALA A 1067 0.41 31.89 -22.30
CA ALA A 1067 -0.37 32.05 -23.53
C ALA A 1067 -0.66 30.71 -24.21
N ALA A 1068 0.24 29.74 -24.08
CA ALA A 1068 0.09 28.40 -24.66
C ALA A 1068 -0.98 27.55 -23.96
N TYR A 1069 -1.47 27.97 -22.79
CA TYR A 1069 -2.41 27.25 -21.92
C TYR A 1069 -3.76 27.95 -21.74
N THR A 1070 -4.02 29.01 -22.51
CA THR A 1070 -5.28 29.77 -22.46
C THR A 1070 -5.84 30.06 -23.84
N ASN A 1071 -7.16 30.14 -23.95
CA ASN A 1071 -7.89 30.63 -25.11
C ASN A 1071 -8.40 32.05 -24.84
N ALA A 1072 -8.23 32.95 -25.82
CA ALA A 1072 -8.81 34.29 -25.75
C ALA A 1072 -10.26 34.26 -26.23
N LYS A 1073 -11.21 34.59 -25.35
CA LYS A 1073 -12.63 34.75 -25.72
C LYS A 1073 -13.00 36.22 -25.78
N ALA A 1074 -13.36 36.73 -26.95
CA ALA A 1074 -13.89 38.07 -27.10
C ALA A 1074 -15.39 38.11 -26.74
N VAL A 1075 -15.76 39.01 -25.83
CA VAL A 1075 -17.14 39.28 -25.42
C VAL A 1075 -17.55 40.65 -25.93
N HIS A 1076 -18.71 40.71 -26.58
CA HIS A 1076 -19.27 41.94 -27.12
C HIS A 1076 -20.60 42.23 -26.43
N VAL A 1077 -20.68 43.38 -25.77
CA VAL A 1077 -21.88 43.87 -25.10
C VAL A 1077 -22.41 45.07 -25.88
N ASN A 1078 -23.62 44.92 -26.39
CA ASN A 1078 -24.35 46.02 -27.03
C ASN A 1078 -24.86 46.98 -25.95
N MET A 1079 -24.45 48.25 -26.02
CA MET A 1079 -24.80 49.27 -25.03
C MET A 1079 -25.87 50.25 -25.53
N GLY A 1080 -26.39 50.09 -26.76
CA GLY A 1080 -27.38 51.02 -27.30
C GLY A 1080 -27.72 50.91 -28.79
N THR A 1081 -27.10 50.00 -29.54
CA THR A 1081 -27.48 49.71 -30.92
C THR A 1081 -28.86 49.04 -30.94
N ARG A 1082 -29.85 49.65 -31.58
CA ARG A 1082 -31.18 49.08 -31.80
C ARG A 1082 -31.37 48.85 -33.30
N LEU A 1083 -31.96 47.72 -33.67
CA LEU A 1083 -32.24 47.36 -35.06
C LEU A 1083 -33.58 47.93 -35.53
#